data_AF-A0A839U8J2-F1
#
_entry.id   AF-A0A839U8J2-F1
#
_cell.length_a   1.000
_cell.length_b   1.000
_cell.length_c   1.000
_cell.angle_alpha   90.00
_cell.angle_beta   90.00
_cell.angle_gamma   90.00
#
_symmetry.space_group_name_H-M   'P 1'
#
loop_
_entity.id
_entity.type
_entity.pdbx_description
1 polymer ?
#
loop_
_entity_poly.entity_id
_entity_poly.type
_entity_poly.pdbx_seq_one_letter_code
_entity_poly.pdbx_strand_id
1 'polypeptide(L)'
;MTGMIGTAHAQASKPIVLGDANTKGTGLDSVTVGNGAQSTSKDNIAIGRDAQAGFVAPAGSALETDKPDTDLRAIAIGAGTKALEQDTIAIGFGALAEDKMTGAVALGAYAKAYLLGGVAIGFNSVTDTAAVSTANVTINGNQYNFAGNSAYSQISIGNAIQKRQLTNMAAGQINAVSTDGVNGSQLFATNSALGTLGSRVTVNETNISKNTGDINNITNGKAGLVQQAAGGENITVAKGLDGGAIDIAGTTAGKKGPRRLINLSAGVDDTDAVNVGQLKTVDGRVTANETRINYAEDNIVDLIQSVDHLDDDALQWDPAAGAFSAQHGTETTSKIANVKAGTDDTDAVNVGQLKGLADAEKKLGDVAVKYVWDDKNGNGELDAGEVVDYGKVKLAGAGANGTVMSNLGNGAVNATSMEAINGSQIFDIARSFGGGAGWNANGVFTGPSYRITVINQDGTLTSKDHDNVGDALGGLDNSVRIVNAKTDGITDKLNALGNDALIWDESKKAFTAGHTDIATRAVSGNNRITDLQAGTVSATSTDAVNGSQLNDTNNRVTDVENRVTGVENRVTTVEGDVNNIKTDITKIDTRVTNVEGDVKNIRTDITNITNVTDRAVTYDGKTGDPKTLIKLEGPTSSDGGLTGGTKITNLQQGAVNATSTDAVNGAQLNAANEKMKTLDDNTAKYKLNTVQEQTAKITNQYNEYLDQSKSYTDNVPVVQLRTRSTSPSNTRTKGLPNFPRILVRYAVKHGRRRRSGWLHPRFVTTTGQARSASQWAAVPGEGRALRHSVPGIPAKAARCGRTFPALRAAANSVSAQASASR
;
A
#
# COMPACT_ATOMS: atom_id res chain seq x y z
N MET A 1 4.86 25.21 74.46
CA MET A 1 3.80 24.31 73.97
C MET A 1 2.79 24.15 75.07
N THR A 2 1.80 25.04 75.11
CA THR A 2 0.88 25.20 76.24
C THR A 2 -0.36 25.92 75.73
N GLY A 3 -1.51 25.23 75.73
CA GLY A 3 -2.78 25.75 75.21
C GLY A 3 -3.39 24.87 74.11
N MET A 4 -4.73 24.94 73.98
CA MET A 4 -5.57 24.27 72.97
C MET A 4 -5.58 22.73 72.98
N ILE A 5 -6.05 22.15 74.09
CA ILE A 5 -7.12 21.16 73.99
C ILE A 5 -8.40 21.89 74.43
N GLY A 6 -9.27 22.24 73.47
CA GLY A 6 -10.55 22.90 73.75
C GLY A 6 -11.59 21.92 74.28
N THR A 7 -12.55 22.42 75.07
CA THR A 7 -13.70 21.63 75.55
C THR A 7 -14.72 21.41 74.44
N ALA A 8 -14.37 20.54 73.49
CA ALA A 8 -15.23 20.12 72.40
C ALA A 8 -16.54 19.50 72.91
N HIS A 9 -17.67 19.94 72.37
CA HIS A 9 -18.98 19.37 72.69
C HIS A 9 -19.23 18.08 71.88
N ALA A 10 -18.78 16.95 72.41
CA ALA A 10 -19.20 15.63 71.98
C ALA A 10 -20.49 15.23 72.73
N GLN A 11 -21.61 15.11 72.00
CA GLN A 11 -22.95 14.77 72.55
C GLN A 11 -23.52 13.44 72.01
N ALA A 12 -22.73 12.71 71.21
CA ALA A 12 -23.05 11.38 70.71
C ALA A 12 -21.87 10.43 70.90
N SER A 13 -22.07 9.13 70.67
CA SER A 13 -21.01 8.14 70.80
C SER A 13 -19.94 8.31 69.71
N LYS A 14 -18.67 8.41 70.15
CA LYS A 14 -17.43 8.33 69.35
C LYS A 14 -17.09 9.41 68.28
N PRO A 15 -17.61 10.65 68.28
CA PRO A 15 -17.10 11.66 67.35
C PRO A 15 -15.62 12.02 67.65
N ILE A 16 -14.80 12.19 66.61
CA ILE A 16 -13.45 12.75 66.70
C ILE A 16 -13.56 14.27 66.55
N VAL A 17 -13.32 15.02 67.63
CA VAL A 17 -13.43 16.49 67.63
C VAL A 17 -12.13 17.15 68.07
N LEU A 18 -11.55 17.99 67.21
CA LEU A 18 -10.26 18.66 67.42
C LEU A 18 -10.34 20.13 67.00
N GLY A 19 -10.39 21.05 67.95
CA GLY A 19 -10.47 22.48 67.65
C GLY A 19 -10.63 23.38 68.88
N ASP A 20 -11.42 24.44 68.73
CA ASP A 20 -11.67 25.45 69.76
C ASP A 20 -13.05 25.26 70.43
N ALA A 21 -13.48 26.21 71.26
CA ALA A 21 -14.77 26.14 71.94
C ALA A 21 -15.99 26.22 70.98
N ASN A 22 -15.79 26.67 69.73
CA ASN A 22 -16.82 26.76 68.71
C ASN A 22 -16.93 25.49 67.85
N THR A 23 -15.96 24.55 67.96
CA THR A 23 -15.96 23.27 67.23
C THR A 23 -16.98 22.29 67.81
N LYS A 24 -17.91 21.78 66.98
CA LYS A 24 -19.01 20.89 67.41
C LYS A 24 -19.09 19.62 66.56
N GLY A 25 -18.81 18.46 67.16
CA GLY A 25 -19.12 17.16 66.57
C GLY A 25 -20.27 16.52 67.32
N THR A 26 -21.51 16.76 66.87
CA THR A 26 -22.72 16.17 67.48
C THR A 26 -23.17 14.90 66.76
N GLY A 27 -22.67 14.65 65.55
CA GLY A 27 -22.94 13.43 64.79
C GLY A 27 -22.27 12.19 65.37
N LEU A 28 -22.95 11.05 65.34
CA LEU A 28 -22.40 9.72 65.69
C LEU A 28 -21.21 9.37 64.77
N ASP A 29 -20.12 8.83 65.32
CA ASP A 29 -18.92 8.39 64.57
C ASP A 29 -18.32 9.47 63.61
N SER A 30 -18.68 10.76 63.81
CA SER A 30 -18.31 11.87 62.93
C SER A 30 -16.88 12.39 63.15
N VAL A 31 -16.31 13.10 62.16
CA VAL A 31 -14.99 13.74 62.24
C VAL A 31 -15.14 15.25 62.12
N THR A 32 -14.61 16.01 63.08
CA THR A 32 -14.71 17.47 63.16
C THR A 32 -13.35 18.09 63.54
N VAL A 33 -12.68 18.76 62.62
CA VAL A 33 -11.31 19.28 62.82
C VAL A 33 -11.20 20.73 62.35
N GLY A 34 -10.93 21.65 63.28
CA GLY A 34 -10.72 23.07 62.98
C GLY A 34 -11.56 24.01 63.85
N ASN A 35 -11.08 25.25 64.02
CA ASN A 35 -11.80 26.32 64.71
C ASN A 35 -13.17 26.57 64.06
N GLY A 36 -14.24 26.59 64.86
CA GLY A 36 -15.61 26.78 64.35
C GLY A 36 -16.18 25.68 63.45
N ALA A 37 -15.47 24.56 63.25
CA ALA A 37 -15.94 23.44 62.42
C ALA A 37 -17.14 22.73 63.07
N GLN A 38 -18.14 22.35 62.28
CA GLN A 38 -19.40 21.78 62.76
C GLN A 38 -19.77 20.54 61.95
N SER A 39 -20.04 19.43 62.63
CA SER A 39 -20.45 18.14 62.05
C SER A 39 -21.69 17.63 62.81
N THR A 40 -22.87 17.76 62.19
CA THR A 40 -24.15 17.63 62.92
C THR A 40 -24.75 16.23 62.94
N SER A 41 -24.53 15.44 61.89
CA SER A 41 -25.13 14.11 61.67
C SER A 41 -24.09 12.99 61.57
N LYS A 42 -24.56 11.74 61.63
CA LYS A 42 -23.69 10.54 61.60
C LYS A 42 -22.80 10.49 60.34
N ASP A 43 -21.59 9.95 60.54
CA ASP A 43 -20.54 9.75 59.52
C ASP A 43 -20.09 11.03 58.78
N ASN A 44 -20.54 12.22 59.21
CA ASN A 44 -20.15 13.49 58.61
C ASN A 44 -18.68 13.84 58.90
N ILE A 45 -17.99 14.42 57.91
CA ILE A 45 -16.59 14.84 57.99
C ILE A 45 -16.49 16.36 57.74
N ALA A 46 -16.19 17.15 58.77
CA ALA A 46 -15.94 18.59 58.68
C ALA A 46 -14.47 18.91 59.03
N ILE A 47 -13.66 19.32 58.06
CA ILE A 47 -12.22 19.58 58.24
C ILE A 47 -11.83 20.96 57.66
N GLY A 48 -11.61 21.94 58.53
CA GLY A 48 -11.22 23.30 58.17
C GLY A 48 -11.85 24.35 59.10
N ARG A 49 -11.30 25.58 59.10
CA ARG A 49 -11.93 26.70 59.85
C ARG A 49 -13.35 26.95 59.30
N ASP A 50 -14.36 26.97 60.16
CA ASP A 50 -15.77 27.16 59.78
C ASP A 50 -16.29 26.15 58.73
N ALA A 51 -15.70 24.95 58.64
CA ALA A 51 -16.20 23.87 57.81
C ALA A 51 -17.49 23.28 58.41
N GLN A 52 -18.54 23.10 57.60
CA GLN A 52 -19.84 22.61 58.04
C GLN A 52 -20.26 21.37 57.26
N ALA A 53 -20.40 20.23 57.93
CA ALA A 53 -20.96 19.00 57.37
C ALA A 53 -22.30 18.67 58.05
N GLY A 54 -23.37 18.64 57.26
CA GLY A 54 -24.76 18.53 57.70
C GLY A 54 -25.43 19.89 57.96
N PHE A 55 -26.76 19.86 58.00
CA PHE A 55 -27.58 21.03 58.29
C PHE A 55 -27.31 21.58 59.70
N VAL A 56 -27.30 22.90 59.83
CA VAL A 56 -27.27 23.63 61.11
C VAL A 56 -28.40 24.65 61.04
N ALA A 57 -29.46 24.42 61.81
CA ALA A 57 -30.61 25.30 61.83
C ALA A 57 -30.20 26.73 62.28
N PRO A 58 -30.80 27.79 61.70
CA PRO A 58 -30.59 29.16 62.18
C PRO A 58 -30.88 29.30 63.67
N ALA A 59 -30.09 30.11 64.38
CA ALA A 59 -30.22 30.25 65.83
C ALA A 59 -31.59 30.84 66.21
N GLY A 60 -32.48 29.99 66.75
CA GLY A 60 -33.86 30.32 67.09
C GLY A 60 -34.90 29.45 66.36
N SER A 61 -34.52 28.76 65.29
CA SER A 61 -35.34 27.71 64.67
C SER A 61 -35.40 26.47 65.56
N ALA A 62 -36.56 25.83 65.67
CA ALA A 62 -36.65 24.45 66.14
C ALA A 62 -35.94 23.50 65.15
N LEU A 63 -35.68 22.26 65.57
CA LEU A 63 -35.24 21.19 64.66
C LEU A 63 -36.23 21.09 63.48
N GLU A 64 -35.74 20.93 62.24
CA GLU A 64 -36.57 20.26 61.23
C GLU A 64 -36.81 18.83 61.75
N THR A 65 -38.09 18.48 61.93
CA THR A 65 -38.54 17.25 62.64
C THR A 65 -39.21 16.25 61.70
N ASP A 66 -39.22 16.55 60.41
CA ASP A 66 -39.78 15.77 59.30
C ASP A 66 -38.73 14.90 58.57
N LYS A 67 -37.44 15.08 58.86
CA LYS A 67 -36.39 14.06 58.66
C LYS A 67 -35.72 13.66 59.98
N PRO A 68 -35.55 12.36 60.26
CA PRO A 68 -34.49 11.91 61.16
C PRO A 68 -33.15 11.99 60.41
N ASP A 69 -32.50 13.15 60.41
CA ASP A 69 -31.17 13.38 59.78
C ASP A 69 -30.02 12.70 60.55
N THR A 70 -30.20 11.43 60.88
CA THR A 70 -29.27 10.61 61.66
C THR A 70 -28.24 9.88 60.80
N ASP A 71 -28.17 10.13 59.49
CA ASP A 71 -27.24 9.48 58.53
C ASP A 71 -27.07 10.32 57.24
N LEU A 72 -26.39 11.47 57.35
CA LEU A 72 -26.15 12.37 56.20
C LEU A 72 -24.86 12.07 55.44
N ARG A 73 -23.81 11.53 56.09
CA ARG A 73 -22.54 11.14 55.45
C ARG A 73 -21.83 12.28 54.67
N ALA A 74 -22.10 13.53 55.04
CA ALA A 74 -21.65 14.71 54.30
C ALA A 74 -20.17 15.04 54.56
N ILE A 75 -19.44 15.49 53.54
CA ILE A 75 -17.99 15.73 53.59
C ILE A 75 -17.66 17.20 53.23
N ALA A 76 -17.26 18.01 54.20
CA ALA A 76 -16.84 19.40 54.05
C ALA A 76 -15.35 19.57 54.41
N ILE A 77 -14.47 19.77 53.41
CA ILE A 77 -13.00 19.84 53.61
C ILE A 77 -12.41 21.12 52.99
N GLY A 78 -12.05 22.07 53.85
CA GLY A 78 -11.52 23.38 53.51
C GLY A 78 -12.09 24.47 54.41
N ALA A 79 -11.44 25.63 54.49
CA ALA A 79 -11.98 26.73 55.28
C ALA A 79 -13.27 27.30 54.65
N GLY A 80 -14.32 27.46 55.45
CA GLY A 80 -15.64 27.95 55.04
C GLY A 80 -16.42 26.99 54.12
N THR A 81 -16.08 25.70 54.10
CA THR A 81 -16.82 24.71 53.31
C THR A 81 -18.17 24.37 53.91
N LYS A 82 -19.14 24.02 53.07
CA LYS A 82 -20.48 23.60 53.48
C LYS A 82 -20.98 22.43 52.64
N ALA A 83 -21.26 21.29 53.26
CA ALA A 83 -21.91 20.14 52.64
C ALA A 83 -23.15 19.83 53.49
N LEU A 84 -24.34 20.27 53.05
CA LEU A 84 -25.49 20.45 53.95
C LEU A 84 -26.49 19.29 53.98
N GLU A 85 -26.65 18.58 52.87
CA GLU A 85 -27.65 17.53 52.65
C GLU A 85 -27.00 16.13 52.57
N GLN A 86 -27.80 15.06 52.55
CA GLN A 86 -27.32 13.67 52.49
C GLN A 86 -26.39 13.42 51.27
N ASP A 87 -25.33 12.63 51.50
CA ASP A 87 -24.30 12.24 50.51
C ASP A 87 -23.60 13.41 49.79
N THR A 88 -23.64 14.62 50.36
CA THR A 88 -22.99 15.79 49.76
C THR A 88 -21.49 15.90 50.04
N ILE A 89 -20.73 16.44 49.09
CA ILE A 89 -19.29 16.64 49.18
C ILE A 89 -18.95 18.08 48.80
N ALA A 90 -18.21 18.81 49.65
CA ALA A 90 -17.74 20.17 49.42
C ALA A 90 -16.26 20.31 49.81
N ILE A 91 -15.35 20.38 48.83
CA ILE A 91 -13.91 20.35 49.04
C ILE A 91 -13.24 21.57 48.36
N GLY A 92 -12.48 22.34 49.14
CA GLY A 92 -11.81 23.58 48.72
C GLY A 92 -12.38 24.82 49.41
N PHE A 93 -11.57 25.89 49.54
CA PHE A 93 -11.95 27.10 50.28
C PHE A 93 -13.31 27.66 49.83
N GLY A 94 -14.28 27.78 50.75
CA GLY A 94 -15.61 28.32 50.45
C GLY A 94 -16.48 27.47 49.50
N ALA A 95 -16.17 26.19 49.30
CA ALA A 95 -17.02 25.30 48.49
C ALA A 95 -18.36 24.99 49.19
N LEU A 96 -19.45 24.88 48.43
CA LEU A 96 -20.82 24.69 48.92
C LEU A 96 -21.55 23.62 48.11
N ALA A 97 -22.02 22.56 48.77
CA ALA A 97 -23.14 21.74 48.30
C ALA A 97 -24.35 22.10 49.18
N GLU A 98 -25.38 22.67 48.55
CA GLU A 98 -26.47 23.34 49.26
C GLU A 98 -27.52 22.38 49.84
N ASP A 99 -28.36 22.92 50.71
CA ASP A 99 -29.51 22.24 51.30
C ASP A 99 -30.45 21.67 50.23
N LYS A 100 -31.05 20.50 50.51
CA LYS A 100 -31.99 19.78 49.64
C LYS A 100 -31.40 19.27 48.31
N MET A 101 -30.07 19.28 48.17
CA MET A 101 -29.31 18.76 47.01
C MET A 101 -28.58 17.42 47.31
N THR A 102 -29.33 16.35 47.56
CA THR A 102 -28.75 15.01 47.87
C THR A 102 -27.75 14.54 46.80
N GLY A 103 -26.60 14.01 47.24
CA GLY A 103 -25.54 13.50 46.37
C GLY A 103 -24.77 14.55 45.57
N ALA A 104 -24.93 15.85 45.88
CA ALA A 104 -24.26 16.93 45.16
C ALA A 104 -22.77 17.10 45.56
N VAL A 105 -21.92 17.43 44.59
CA VAL A 105 -20.46 17.49 44.74
C VAL A 105 -19.91 18.82 44.27
N ALA A 106 -19.26 19.58 45.17
CA ALA A 106 -18.54 20.80 44.89
C ALA A 106 -17.03 20.61 45.16
N LEU A 107 -16.22 20.55 44.10
CA LEU A 107 -14.78 20.27 44.17
C LEU A 107 -13.97 21.43 43.57
N GLY A 108 -13.54 22.36 44.42
CA GLY A 108 -12.77 23.54 44.05
C GLY A 108 -13.10 24.73 44.96
N ALA A 109 -12.16 25.68 45.10
CA ALA A 109 -12.43 26.87 45.89
C ALA A 109 -13.59 27.69 45.29
N TYR A 110 -14.59 28.01 46.11
CA TYR A 110 -15.88 28.60 45.72
C TYR A 110 -16.68 27.80 44.67
N ALA A 111 -16.44 26.49 44.54
CA ALA A 111 -17.33 25.62 43.78
C ALA A 111 -18.70 25.52 44.48
N LYS A 112 -19.80 25.51 43.72
CA LYS A 112 -21.17 25.55 44.24
C LYS A 112 -22.08 24.57 43.52
N ALA A 113 -22.53 23.54 44.23
CA ALA A 113 -23.50 22.58 43.71
C ALA A 113 -24.90 22.90 44.23
N TYR A 114 -25.77 23.39 43.34
CA TYR A 114 -27.16 23.80 43.60
C TYR A 114 -28.18 22.89 42.91
N LEU A 115 -27.83 21.63 42.63
CA LEU A 115 -28.73 20.62 42.03
C LEU A 115 -28.56 19.27 42.72
N LEU A 116 -29.67 18.53 42.82
CA LEU A 116 -29.69 17.11 43.13
C LEU A 116 -28.70 16.34 42.23
N GLY A 117 -27.76 15.60 42.82
CA GLY A 117 -26.70 14.89 42.11
C GLY A 117 -25.79 15.77 41.22
N GLY A 118 -25.81 17.10 41.38
CA GLY A 118 -25.05 18.04 40.56
C GLY A 118 -23.57 18.09 40.95
N VAL A 119 -22.69 18.22 39.96
CA VAL A 119 -21.23 18.16 40.17
C VAL A 119 -20.55 19.43 39.66
N ALA A 120 -20.09 20.30 40.56
CA ALA A 120 -19.34 21.51 40.26
C ALA A 120 -17.83 21.30 40.47
N ILE A 121 -17.03 21.37 39.40
CA ILE A 121 -15.58 21.09 39.43
C ILE A 121 -14.77 22.32 39.03
N GLY A 122 -13.86 22.75 39.90
CA GLY A 122 -12.94 23.87 39.68
C GLY A 122 -13.37 25.17 40.37
N PHE A 123 -12.46 26.15 40.35
CA PHE A 123 -12.65 27.46 40.99
C PHE A 123 -13.88 28.20 40.45
N ASN A 124 -14.73 28.74 41.33
CA ASN A 124 -16.01 29.40 40.99
C ASN A 124 -16.97 28.58 40.10
N SER A 125 -16.82 27.25 40.00
CA SER A 125 -17.74 26.44 39.18
C SER A 125 -19.10 26.31 39.85
N VAL A 126 -20.19 26.40 39.09
CA VAL A 126 -21.56 26.39 39.61
C VAL A 126 -22.44 25.40 38.85
N THR A 127 -23.35 24.72 39.55
CA THR A 127 -24.52 24.07 38.93
C THR A 127 -25.79 24.81 39.34
N ASP A 128 -25.98 26.02 38.82
CA ASP A 128 -27.12 26.92 39.13
C ASP A 128 -28.30 26.81 38.14
N THR A 129 -28.13 26.03 37.06
CA THR A 129 -29.16 25.76 36.04
C THR A 129 -29.58 24.29 36.06
N ALA A 130 -30.89 24.00 36.07
CA ALA A 130 -31.37 22.62 35.91
C ALA A 130 -30.90 22.01 34.57
N ALA A 131 -30.64 20.69 34.57
CA ALA A 131 -30.13 19.99 33.40
C ALA A 131 -31.14 19.99 32.23
N VAL A 132 -30.68 20.35 31.03
CA VAL A 132 -31.54 20.55 29.85
C VAL A 132 -31.55 19.30 28.95
N SER A 133 -32.66 18.57 28.97
CA SER A 133 -32.92 17.41 28.11
C SER A 133 -33.17 17.81 26.64
N THR A 134 -32.09 18.00 25.89
CA THR A 134 -32.16 18.32 24.45
C THR A 134 -32.43 17.07 23.62
N ALA A 135 -33.66 16.88 23.15
CA ALA A 135 -34.06 15.66 22.45
C ALA A 135 -33.67 15.59 20.96
N ASN A 136 -33.53 16.74 20.29
CA ASN A 136 -33.23 16.82 18.85
C ASN A 136 -32.69 18.20 18.44
N VAL A 137 -32.26 18.31 17.19
CA VAL A 137 -32.03 19.58 16.47
C VAL A 137 -32.66 19.52 15.08
N THR A 138 -33.15 20.63 14.54
CA THR A 138 -33.62 20.72 13.14
C THR A 138 -32.59 21.45 12.28
N ILE A 139 -32.16 20.83 11.17
CA ILE A 139 -31.20 21.38 10.21
C ILE A 139 -31.80 21.26 8.80
N ASN A 140 -31.89 22.38 8.07
CA ASN A 140 -32.50 22.46 6.74
C ASN A 140 -33.90 21.80 6.65
N GLY A 141 -34.72 21.94 7.71
CA GLY A 141 -36.06 21.36 7.82
C GLY A 141 -36.11 19.90 8.27
N ASN A 142 -34.98 19.19 8.32
CA ASN A 142 -34.91 17.80 8.80
C ASN A 142 -34.60 17.75 10.30
N GLN A 143 -35.34 16.93 11.05
CA GLN A 143 -35.13 16.72 12.48
C GLN A 143 -34.13 15.58 12.73
N TYR A 144 -33.10 15.85 13.54
CA TYR A 144 -32.07 14.90 13.96
C TYR A 144 -32.20 14.67 15.47
N ASN A 145 -32.65 13.47 15.85
CA ASN A 145 -32.84 13.10 17.25
C ASN A 145 -31.51 12.71 17.91
N PHE A 146 -31.35 13.00 19.20
CA PHE A 146 -30.16 12.67 19.98
C PHE A 146 -30.40 11.50 20.94
N ALA A 147 -29.34 10.70 21.17
CA ALA A 147 -29.27 9.75 22.27
C ALA A 147 -29.12 10.50 23.62
N GLY A 148 -29.42 9.82 24.74
CA GLY A 148 -29.27 10.43 26.07
C GLY A 148 -30.22 11.59 26.36
N ASN A 149 -31.36 11.68 25.66
CA ASN A 149 -32.35 12.77 25.71
C ASN A 149 -33.09 12.97 27.06
N SER A 150 -32.60 12.38 28.15
CA SER A 150 -33.18 12.41 29.50
C SER A 150 -32.06 12.65 30.50
N ALA A 151 -31.66 13.92 30.67
CA ALA A 151 -30.56 14.31 31.56
C ALA A 151 -31.01 14.31 33.03
N TYR A 152 -30.35 13.51 33.88
CA TYR A 152 -30.66 13.42 35.31
C TYR A 152 -30.13 14.63 36.10
N SER A 153 -28.89 15.03 35.85
CA SER A 153 -28.23 16.21 36.43
C SER A 153 -27.07 16.64 35.53
N GLN A 154 -26.26 17.62 35.94
CA GLN A 154 -25.14 18.13 35.13
C GLN A 154 -23.80 18.17 35.88
N ILE A 155 -22.71 17.94 35.13
CA ILE A 155 -21.34 18.25 35.56
C ILE A 155 -20.99 19.63 35.00
N SER A 156 -20.69 20.59 35.87
CA SER A 156 -20.25 21.93 35.50
C SER A 156 -18.78 22.14 35.81
N ILE A 157 -18.02 22.54 34.80
CA ILE A 157 -16.60 22.92 34.91
C ILE A 157 -16.39 24.44 34.92
N GLY A 158 -17.42 25.23 35.20
CA GLY A 158 -17.35 26.69 35.17
C GLY A 158 -18.64 27.39 35.62
N ASN A 159 -18.84 28.62 35.18
CA ASN A 159 -20.05 29.40 35.37
C ASN A 159 -20.38 30.23 34.12
N ALA A 160 -21.46 31.01 34.15
CA ALA A 160 -21.94 31.80 33.01
C ALA A 160 -20.86 32.67 32.32
N ILE A 161 -19.91 33.22 33.10
CA ILE A 161 -18.83 34.10 32.62
C ILE A 161 -17.44 33.44 32.60
N GLN A 162 -17.19 32.40 33.41
CA GLN A 162 -15.92 31.67 33.47
C GLN A 162 -16.08 30.24 32.97
N LYS A 163 -15.82 30.04 31.66
CA LYS A 163 -15.89 28.74 30.98
C LYS A 163 -14.51 28.12 30.87
N ARG A 164 -14.43 26.78 30.83
CA ARG A 164 -13.16 26.03 30.70
C ARG A 164 -13.18 25.12 29.48
N GLN A 165 -12.01 24.91 28.89
CA GLN A 165 -11.80 23.87 27.88
C GLN A 165 -11.67 22.51 28.58
N LEU A 166 -12.24 21.47 27.98
CA LEU A 166 -11.96 20.08 28.36
C LEU A 166 -10.94 19.51 27.37
N THR A 167 -9.70 19.36 27.82
CA THR A 167 -8.56 18.94 26.99
C THR A 167 -8.28 17.44 27.15
N ASN A 168 -7.49 16.86 26.24
CA ASN A 168 -7.13 15.44 26.22
C ASN A 168 -8.32 14.45 26.09
N MET A 169 -9.45 14.94 25.58
CA MET A 169 -10.57 14.07 25.18
C MET A 169 -10.16 13.18 24.00
N ALA A 170 -10.26 11.86 24.19
CA ALA A 170 -10.27 10.91 23.08
C ALA A 170 -11.44 11.20 22.11
N ALA A 171 -11.40 10.62 20.91
CA ALA A 171 -12.52 10.73 19.98
C ALA A 171 -13.67 9.84 20.47
N GLY A 172 -14.83 10.45 20.77
CA GLY A 172 -16.04 9.72 21.15
C GLY A 172 -16.62 8.91 19.99
N GLN A 173 -17.42 7.88 20.25
CA GLN A 173 -18.06 7.12 19.19
C GLN A 173 -19.09 7.97 18.43
N ILE A 174 -19.04 7.95 17.09
CA ILE A 174 -20.03 8.63 16.24
C ILE A 174 -21.02 7.59 15.72
N ASN A 175 -22.09 7.35 16.48
CA ASN A 175 -23.20 6.48 16.09
C ASN A 175 -24.52 6.95 16.75
N ALA A 176 -25.65 6.42 16.30
CA ALA A 176 -26.99 6.90 16.69
C ALA A 176 -27.40 6.65 18.16
N VAL A 177 -26.62 5.88 18.94
CA VAL A 177 -26.88 5.59 20.36
C VAL A 177 -25.79 6.13 21.29
N SER A 178 -24.77 6.79 20.74
CA SER A 178 -23.62 7.29 21.50
C SER A 178 -23.98 8.49 22.38
N THR A 179 -23.49 8.46 23.61
CA THR A 179 -23.49 9.60 24.55
C THR A 179 -22.07 10.08 24.87
N ASP A 180 -21.09 9.71 24.04
CA ASP A 180 -19.69 10.12 24.21
C ASP A 180 -19.49 11.61 23.88
N GLY A 181 -18.60 12.28 24.61
CA GLY A 181 -18.22 13.66 24.29
C GLY A 181 -17.38 13.73 23.01
N VAL A 182 -17.85 14.47 22.00
CA VAL A 182 -17.10 14.72 20.76
C VAL A 182 -15.96 15.72 20.99
N ASN A 183 -14.81 15.48 20.36
CA ASN A 183 -13.65 16.37 20.42
C ASN A 183 -13.48 17.23 19.16
N GLY A 184 -12.53 18.17 19.20
CA GLY A 184 -12.32 19.13 18.11
C GLY A 184 -11.87 18.53 16.77
N SER A 185 -11.15 17.40 16.76
CA SER A 185 -10.70 16.79 15.49
C SER A 185 -11.83 16.06 14.77
N GLN A 186 -12.83 15.55 15.49
CA GLN A 186 -14.03 14.94 14.92
C GLN A 186 -14.88 15.99 14.19
N LEU A 187 -15.14 17.13 14.84
CA LEU A 187 -15.85 18.26 14.22
C LEU A 187 -15.07 18.86 13.05
N PHE A 188 -13.73 18.91 13.13
CA PHE A 188 -12.89 19.34 12.02
C PHE A 188 -12.96 18.38 10.82
N ALA A 189 -13.00 17.06 11.06
CA ALA A 189 -13.13 16.07 9.99
C ALA A 189 -14.47 16.19 9.24
N THR A 190 -15.58 16.33 9.95
CA THR A 190 -16.90 16.55 9.33
C THR A 190 -16.97 17.88 8.57
N ASN A 191 -16.39 18.95 9.13
CA ASN A 191 -16.37 20.26 8.47
C ASN A 191 -15.46 20.26 7.22
N SER A 192 -14.37 19.50 7.22
CA SER A 192 -13.48 19.32 6.06
C SER A 192 -14.15 18.55 4.92
N ALA A 193 -14.94 17.53 5.24
CA ALA A 193 -15.79 16.84 4.28
C ALA A 193 -16.88 17.77 3.70
N LEU A 194 -17.52 18.58 4.55
CA LEU A 194 -18.50 19.58 4.11
C LEU A 194 -17.89 20.66 3.21
N GLY A 195 -16.69 21.15 3.52
CA GLY A 195 -15.95 22.08 2.66
C GLY A 195 -15.62 21.48 1.29
N THR A 196 -15.23 20.20 1.26
CA THR A 196 -14.98 19.45 0.02
C THR A 196 -16.26 19.29 -0.82
N LEU A 197 -17.40 19.08 -0.16
CA LEU A 197 -18.71 19.07 -0.83
C LEU A 197 -19.06 20.45 -1.41
N GLY A 198 -18.81 21.54 -0.66
CA GLY A 198 -19.00 22.91 -1.13
C GLY A 198 -18.23 23.21 -2.41
N SER A 199 -16.93 22.89 -2.46
CA SER A 199 -16.11 23.07 -3.69
C SER A 199 -16.66 22.29 -4.89
N ARG A 200 -17.22 21.09 -4.67
CA ARG A 200 -17.87 20.30 -5.75
C ARG A 200 -19.17 20.94 -6.23
N VAL A 201 -19.93 21.59 -5.35
CA VAL A 201 -21.14 22.35 -5.73
C VAL A 201 -20.75 23.53 -6.63
N THR A 202 -19.73 24.32 -6.26
CA THR A 202 -19.28 25.47 -7.08
C THR A 202 -18.75 25.07 -8.46
N VAL A 203 -18.09 23.92 -8.59
CA VAL A 203 -17.71 23.35 -9.90
C VAL A 203 -18.94 22.97 -10.72
N ASN A 204 -19.96 22.36 -10.08
CA ASN A 204 -21.21 22.03 -10.76
C ASN A 204 -22.00 23.28 -11.20
N GLU A 205 -22.08 24.32 -10.37
CA GLU A 205 -22.70 25.62 -10.71
C GLU A 205 -22.02 26.25 -11.93
N THR A 206 -20.68 26.22 -11.97
CA THR A 206 -19.88 26.71 -13.10
C THR A 206 -20.16 25.93 -14.38
N ASN A 207 -20.17 24.59 -14.31
CA ASN A 207 -20.47 23.72 -15.44
C ASN A 207 -21.91 23.88 -15.95
N ILE A 208 -22.89 24.03 -15.04
CA ILE A 208 -24.29 24.29 -15.39
C ILE A 208 -24.40 25.64 -16.11
N SER A 209 -23.78 26.70 -15.58
CA SER A 209 -23.76 28.01 -16.22
C SER A 209 -23.15 27.97 -17.62
N LYS A 210 -22.05 27.23 -17.82
CA LYS A 210 -21.47 27.03 -19.15
C LYS A 210 -22.43 26.28 -20.08
N ASN A 211 -22.99 25.15 -19.63
CA ASN A 211 -23.94 24.36 -20.42
C ASN A 211 -25.17 25.18 -20.83
N THR A 212 -25.69 26.04 -19.94
CA THR A 212 -26.77 26.99 -20.28
C THR A 212 -26.33 27.99 -21.34
N GLY A 213 -25.10 28.50 -21.29
CA GLY A 213 -24.51 29.35 -22.34
C GLY A 213 -24.40 28.63 -23.69
N ASP A 214 -23.87 27.41 -23.70
CA ASP A 214 -23.69 26.60 -24.91
C ASP A 214 -25.05 26.19 -25.52
N ILE A 215 -26.03 25.82 -24.70
CA ILE A 215 -27.43 25.58 -25.13
C ILE A 215 -28.02 26.85 -25.74
N ASN A 216 -27.89 28.01 -25.07
CA ASN A 216 -28.37 29.29 -25.61
C ASN A 216 -27.70 29.64 -26.95
N ASN A 217 -26.42 29.34 -27.12
CA ASN A 217 -25.72 29.57 -28.40
C ASN A 217 -26.26 28.64 -29.50
N ILE A 218 -26.52 27.37 -29.21
CA ILE A 218 -27.13 26.42 -30.16
C ILE A 218 -28.56 26.84 -30.52
N THR A 219 -29.41 27.14 -29.52
CA THR A 219 -30.81 27.54 -29.75
C THR A 219 -30.94 28.85 -30.54
N ASN A 220 -30.01 29.78 -30.37
CA ASN A 220 -29.96 31.03 -31.15
C ASN A 220 -29.15 30.91 -32.47
N GLY A 221 -28.75 29.70 -32.88
CA GLY A 221 -28.03 29.46 -34.13
C GLY A 221 -26.61 30.05 -34.18
N LYS A 222 -26.01 30.42 -33.04
CA LYS A 222 -24.64 30.96 -32.93
C LYS A 222 -23.56 29.88 -32.78
N ALA A 223 -23.95 28.62 -32.61
CA ALA A 223 -23.05 27.48 -32.49
C ALA A 223 -23.72 26.22 -33.07
N GLY A 224 -22.90 25.28 -33.56
CA GLY A 224 -23.35 24.07 -34.25
C GLY A 224 -22.87 24.01 -35.70
N LEU A 225 -23.38 23.06 -36.49
CA LEU A 225 -23.03 22.94 -37.91
C LEU A 225 -23.82 23.92 -38.79
N VAL A 226 -25.10 24.16 -38.50
CA VAL A 226 -25.90 25.19 -39.18
C VAL A 226 -25.91 26.43 -38.28
N GLN A 227 -25.40 27.55 -38.77
CA GLN A 227 -25.27 28.79 -37.99
C GLN A 227 -25.92 29.97 -38.72
N GLN A 228 -26.71 30.73 -37.98
CA GLN A 228 -27.20 32.05 -38.39
C GLN A 228 -26.03 33.03 -38.28
N ALA A 229 -25.75 33.75 -39.36
CA ALA A 229 -24.82 34.88 -39.35
C ALA A 229 -25.50 36.12 -38.69
N ALA A 230 -25.14 37.34 -39.08
CA ALA A 230 -25.90 38.51 -38.62
C ALA A 230 -27.36 38.48 -39.14
N GLY A 231 -28.25 39.25 -38.53
CA GLY A 231 -29.65 39.32 -38.99
C GLY A 231 -29.74 39.91 -40.40
N GLY A 232 -30.19 39.11 -41.36
CA GLY A 232 -30.22 39.46 -42.79
C GLY A 232 -29.09 38.85 -43.63
N GLU A 233 -28.06 38.27 -43.01
CA GLU A 233 -26.97 37.56 -43.68
C GLU A 233 -27.33 36.09 -43.97
N ASN A 234 -26.62 35.49 -44.92
CA ASN A 234 -26.79 34.08 -45.30
C ASN A 234 -26.58 33.13 -44.09
N ILE A 235 -27.48 32.15 -43.96
CA ILE A 235 -27.26 31.00 -43.07
C ILE A 235 -26.08 30.20 -43.59
N THR A 236 -25.16 29.85 -42.68
CA THR A 236 -23.93 29.11 -43.03
C THR A 236 -24.03 27.67 -42.56
N VAL A 237 -23.46 26.74 -43.34
CA VAL A 237 -23.33 25.34 -42.97
C VAL A 237 -21.84 25.01 -42.93
N ALA A 238 -21.36 24.56 -41.77
CA ALA A 238 -19.99 24.12 -41.50
C ALA A 238 -18.85 25.10 -41.89
N LYS A 239 -19.11 26.38 -42.15
CA LYS A 239 -18.15 27.39 -42.69
C LYS A 239 -16.79 27.49 -41.98
N GLY A 240 -16.71 27.12 -40.69
CA GLY A 240 -15.45 27.09 -39.91
C GLY A 240 -14.71 25.74 -39.90
N LEU A 241 -15.15 24.77 -40.72
CA LEU A 241 -14.63 23.42 -40.83
C LEU A 241 -14.39 23.09 -42.31
N ASP A 242 -13.46 22.19 -42.60
CA ASP A 242 -13.26 21.66 -43.96
C ASP A 242 -14.31 20.61 -44.32
N GLY A 243 -14.65 20.51 -45.60
CA GLY A 243 -15.67 19.59 -46.11
C GLY A 243 -16.10 19.88 -47.55
N GLY A 244 -15.84 18.94 -48.46
CA GLY A 244 -16.09 19.12 -49.90
C GLY A 244 -17.55 18.99 -50.38
N ALA A 245 -18.49 18.56 -49.52
CA ALA A 245 -19.90 18.40 -49.88
C ALA A 245 -20.83 18.36 -48.66
N ILE A 246 -22.11 18.75 -48.86
CA ILE A 246 -23.17 18.63 -47.85
C ILE A 246 -24.06 17.43 -48.20
N ASP A 247 -23.86 16.28 -47.53
CA ASP A 247 -24.76 15.12 -47.66
C ASP A 247 -26.03 15.33 -46.84
N ILE A 248 -27.17 15.44 -47.54
CA ILE A 248 -28.50 15.63 -46.96
C ILE A 248 -29.35 14.36 -46.94
N ALA A 249 -28.78 13.17 -47.22
CA ALA A 249 -29.53 11.92 -47.28
C ALA A 249 -30.32 11.65 -45.97
N GLY A 250 -31.56 11.21 -46.13
CA GLY A 250 -32.40 10.75 -45.03
C GLY A 250 -32.18 9.27 -44.73
N THR A 251 -32.36 8.88 -43.46
CA THR A 251 -32.38 7.48 -43.04
C THR A 251 -33.82 6.95 -43.10
N THR A 252 -34.15 6.22 -44.17
CA THR A 252 -35.42 5.48 -44.26
C THR A 252 -35.11 3.99 -44.15
N ALA A 253 -35.70 3.30 -43.16
CA ALA A 253 -35.49 1.87 -42.90
C ALA A 253 -33.99 1.44 -42.91
N GLY A 254 -33.11 2.25 -42.30
CA GLY A 254 -31.69 1.93 -42.14
C GLY A 254 -30.81 2.11 -43.38
N LYS A 255 -31.33 2.65 -44.50
CA LYS A 255 -30.54 3.00 -45.69
C LYS A 255 -30.56 4.51 -45.95
N LYS A 256 -29.47 5.04 -46.54
CA LYS A 256 -29.44 6.41 -47.08
C LYS A 256 -30.41 6.50 -48.27
N GLY A 257 -31.36 7.42 -48.20
CA GLY A 257 -32.29 7.76 -49.27
C GLY A 257 -32.34 9.27 -49.51
N PRO A 258 -32.73 9.74 -50.71
CA PRO A 258 -32.74 11.16 -51.04
C PRO A 258 -33.78 11.94 -50.22
N ARG A 259 -33.47 13.19 -49.86
CA ARG A 259 -34.45 14.16 -49.36
C ARG A 259 -34.83 15.15 -50.47
N ARG A 260 -36.07 15.61 -50.45
CA ARG A 260 -36.50 16.76 -51.25
C ARG A 260 -36.13 18.04 -50.52
N LEU A 261 -35.41 18.95 -51.18
CA LEU A 261 -35.45 20.36 -50.80
C LEU A 261 -36.78 20.93 -51.30
N ILE A 262 -37.37 21.84 -50.54
CA ILE A 262 -38.64 22.52 -50.85
C ILE A 262 -38.50 24.01 -50.55
N ASN A 263 -39.37 24.83 -51.14
CA ASN A 263 -39.36 26.29 -51.01
C ASN A 263 -38.06 26.96 -51.51
N LEU A 264 -37.37 26.34 -52.48
CA LEU A 264 -36.29 26.98 -53.22
C LEU A 264 -36.88 28.05 -54.15
N SER A 265 -36.42 29.30 -53.97
CA SER A 265 -36.53 30.35 -54.98
C SER A 265 -35.96 29.89 -56.34
N ALA A 266 -36.25 30.63 -57.41
CA ALA A 266 -35.51 30.43 -58.64
C ALA A 266 -34.05 30.87 -58.41
N GLY A 267 -33.08 30.04 -58.82
CA GLY A 267 -31.67 30.42 -58.80
C GLY A 267 -31.40 31.58 -59.77
N VAL A 268 -30.56 32.52 -59.34
CA VAL A 268 -30.21 33.75 -60.07
C VAL A 268 -28.75 33.72 -60.51
N ASP A 269 -27.85 33.30 -59.61
CA ASP A 269 -26.42 33.16 -59.90
C ASP A 269 -26.10 31.75 -60.44
N ASP A 270 -25.01 31.60 -61.21
CA ASP A 270 -24.57 30.32 -61.79
C ASP A 270 -24.29 29.21 -60.75
N THR A 271 -24.10 29.58 -59.48
CA THR A 271 -23.91 28.65 -58.35
C THR A 271 -25.18 28.29 -57.60
N ASP A 272 -26.33 28.87 -57.94
CA ASP A 272 -27.60 28.59 -57.25
C ASP A 272 -28.22 27.23 -57.64
N ALA A 273 -28.95 26.64 -56.71
CA ALA A 273 -29.72 25.43 -56.97
C ALA A 273 -30.97 25.73 -57.80
N VAL A 274 -30.99 25.29 -59.07
CA VAL A 274 -32.16 25.43 -59.94
C VAL A 274 -33.39 24.70 -59.38
N ASN A 275 -34.56 25.36 -59.41
CA ASN A 275 -35.81 24.77 -58.96
C ASN A 275 -36.62 24.12 -60.11
N VAL A 276 -37.62 23.32 -59.74
CA VAL A 276 -38.45 22.57 -60.72
C VAL A 276 -39.27 23.52 -61.63
N GLY A 277 -39.54 24.75 -61.22
CA GLY A 277 -40.18 25.75 -62.07
C GLY A 277 -39.28 26.24 -63.20
N GLN A 278 -38.00 26.47 -62.92
CA GLN A 278 -36.99 26.79 -63.94
C GLN A 278 -36.83 25.64 -64.93
N LEU A 279 -36.72 24.40 -64.43
CA LEU A 279 -36.62 23.21 -65.31
C LEU A 279 -37.86 23.07 -66.22
N LYS A 280 -39.07 23.22 -65.68
CA LYS A 280 -40.32 23.23 -66.49
C LYS A 280 -40.37 24.35 -67.54
N THR A 281 -39.69 25.46 -67.30
CA THR A 281 -39.61 26.58 -68.25
C THR A 281 -38.63 26.27 -69.40
N VAL A 282 -37.58 25.48 -69.14
CA VAL A 282 -36.69 24.94 -70.18
C VAL A 282 -37.40 23.83 -70.97
N ASP A 283 -38.04 22.89 -70.26
CA ASP A 283 -38.85 21.80 -70.81
C ASP A 283 -39.89 22.31 -71.84
N GLY A 284 -40.75 23.26 -71.45
CA GLY A 284 -41.72 23.86 -72.36
C GLY A 284 -41.10 24.64 -73.54
N ARG A 285 -39.86 25.14 -73.42
CA ARG A 285 -39.12 25.74 -74.55
C ARG A 285 -38.59 24.67 -75.51
N VAL A 286 -38.22 23.49 -75.02
CA VAL A 286 -37.80 22.35 -75.85
C VAL A 286 -39.00 21.81 -76.62
N THR A 287 -40.14 21.54 -75.97
CA THR A 287 -41.39 21.10 -76.65
C THR A 287 -41.88 22.13 -77.67
N ALA A 288 -41.75 23.43 -77.40
CA ALA A 288 -42.09 24.48 -78.35
C ALA A 288 -41.12 24.56 -79.55
N ASN A 289 -39.89 24.07 -79.41
CA ASN A 289 -38.94 23.95 -80.53
C ASN A 289 -39.16 22.65 -81.32
N GLU A 290 -39.43 21.53 -80.65
CA GLU A 290 -39.88 20.27 -81.26
C GLU A 290 -41.11 20.51 -82.15
N THR A 291 -42.14 21.18 -81.63
CA THR A 291 -43.33 21.56 -82.42
C THR A 291 -42.99 22.41 -83.67
N ARG A 292 -41.97 23.28 -83.59
CA ARG A 292 -41.52 24.09 -84.74
C ARG A 292 -40.68 23.29 -85.74
N ILE A 293 -39.90 22.31 -85.27
CA ILE A 293 -39.12 21.42 -86.11
C ILE A 293 -40.08 20.53 -86.89
N ASN A 294 -41.01 19.86 -86.23
CA ASN A 294 -42.02 19.03 -86.88
C ASN A 294 -42.84 19.84 -87.91
N TYR A 295 -43.27 21.06 -87.57
CA TYR A 295 -43.94 21.95 -88.53
C TYR A 295 -43.03 22.33 -89.71
N ALA A 296 -41.73 22.53 -89.50
CA ALA A 296 -40.79 22.79 -90.59
C ALA A 296 -40.56 21.54 -91.46
N GLU A 297 -40.54 20.35 -90.87
CA GLU A 297 -40.48 19.06 -91.57
C GLU A 297 -41.74 18.83 -92.41
N ASP A 298 -42.94 19.08 -91.86
CA ASP A 298 -44.21 19.04 -92.59
C ASP A 298 -44.20 20.00 -93.81
N ASN A 299 -43.77 21.26 -93.62
CA ASN A 299 -43.65 22.22 -94.73
C ASN A 299 -42.59 21.81 -95.76
N ILE A 300 -41.53 21.10 -95.36
CA ILE A 300 -40.53 20.55 -96.28
C ILE A 300 -41.11 19.37 -97.06
N VAL A 301 -41.93 18.52 -96.44
CA VAL A 301 -42.64 17.42 -97.11
C VAL A 301 -43.69 17.95 -98.10
N ASP A 302 -44.46 18.98 -97.74
CA ASP A 302 -45.39 19.66 -98.65
C ASP A 302 -44.66 20.35 -99.82
N LEU A 303 -43.48 20.93 -99.55
CA LEU A 303 -42.64 21.54 -100.59
C LEU A 303 -42.02 20.47 -101.52
N ILE A 304 -41.63 19.31 -100.99
CA ILE A 304 -41.16 18.17 -101.78
C ILE A 304 -42.29 17.67 -102.69
N GLN A 305 -43.50 17.42 -102.15
CA GLN A 305 -44.66 17.05 -102.98
C GLN A 305 -44.99 18.10 -104.04
N SER A 306 -44.84 19.39 -103.71
CA SER A 306 -45.03 20.48 -104.68
C SER A 306 -43.94 20.54 -105.75
N VAL A 307 -42.73 20.06 -105.46
CA VAL A 307 -41.63 19.92 -106.43
C VAL A 307 -41.80 18.66 -107.28
N ASP A 308 -42.21 17.53 -106.68
CA ASP A 308 -42.52 16.29 -107.39
C ASP A 308 -43.67 16.53 -108.40
N HIS A 309 -44.71 17.28 -108.03
CA HIS A 309 -45.77 17.68 -108.95
C HIS A 309 -45.33 18.72 -110.01
N LEU A 310 -44.31 19.53 -109.74
CA LEU A 310 -43.68 20.35 -110.78
C LEU A 310 -42.82 19.52 -111.72
N ASP A 311 -42.32 18.36 -111.28
CA ASP A 311 -41.63 17.38 -112.12
C ASP A 311 -42.65 16.63 -113.01
N ASP A 312 -43.82 16.25 -112.47
CA ASP A 312 -44.96 15.69 -113.22
C ASP A 312 -45.49 16.64 -114.33
N ASP A 313 -45.69 17.94 -114.02
CA ASP A 313 -46.34 18.91 -114.92
C ASP A 313 -45.36 19.68 -115.85
N ALA A 314 -44.04 19.52 -115.68
CA ALA A 314 -43.04 20.19 -116.53
C ALA A 314 -42.78 19.44 -117.86
N LEU A 315 -42.26 20.18 -118.85
CA LEU A 315 -41.52 19.54 -119.95
C LEU A 315 -40.17 19.06 -119.40
N GLN A 316 -40.13 17.84 -118.87
CA GLN A 316 -38.92 17.24 -118.32
C GLN A 316 -37.88 16.97 -119.42
N TRP A 317 -36.60 17.13 -119.10
CA TRP A 317 -35.52 16.68 -119.99
C TRP A 317 -35.32 15.16 -119.81
N ASP A 318 -35.71 14.38 -120.81
CA ASP A 318 -35.43 12.94 -120.86
C ASP A 318 -33.95 12.73 -121.21
N PRO A 319 -33.10 12.21 -120.30
CA PRO A 319 -31.67 12.04 -120.55
C PRO A 319 -31.36 10.86 -121.48
N ALA A 320 -32.30 9.92 -121.67
CA ALA A 320 -32.17 8.78 -122.57
C ALA A 320 -32.59 9.15 -124.01
N ALA A 321 -33.58 10.02 -124.17
CA ALA A 321 -33.93 10.60 -125.48
C ALA A 321 -33.05 11.80 -125.88
N GLY A 322 -32.42 12.49 -124.91
CA GLY A 322 -31.60 13.68 -125.16
C GLY A 322 -32.42 14.89 -125.61
N ALA A 323 -33.65 15.02 -125.10
CA ALA A 323 -34.60 16.06 -125.48
C ALA A 323 -35.59 16.37 -124.33
N PHE A 324 -36.29 17.50 -124.43
CA PHE A 324 -37.46 17.74 -123.58
C PHE A 324 -38.62 16.84 -124.02
N SER A 325 -39.05 15.95 -123.11
CA SER A 325 -40.24 15.12 -123.30
C SER A 325 -41.50 15.97 -123.12
N ALA A 326 -42.52 15.63 -123.90
CA ALA A 326 -43.87 16.17 -123.72
C ALA A 326 -44.81 15.14 -123.06
N GLN A 327 -44.34 13.95 -122.74
CA GLN A 327 -45.16 12.87 -122.19
C GLN A 327 -45.76 13.29 -120.84
N HIS A 328 -47.07 13.09 -120.64
CA HIS A 328 -47.78 13.49 -119.42
C HIS A 328 -48.80 12.41 -119.02
N GLY A 329 -48.74 11.98 -117.75
CA GLY A 329 -49.57 10.87 -117.26
C GLY A 329 -49.41 9.58 -118.07
N THR A 330 -50.53 8.94 -118.41
CA THR A 330 -50.56 7.65 -119.13
C THR A 330 -50.56 7.77 -120.65
N GLU A 331 -50.60 8.98 -121.22
CA GLU A 331 -50.51 9.20 -122.67
C GLU A 331 -49.04 9.12 -123.10
N THR A 332 -48.71 8.27 -124.07
CA THR A 332 -47.31 8.07 -124.49
C THR A 332 -46.78 9.15 -125.43
N THR A 333 -47.64 10.02 -125.97
CA THR A 333 -47.24 11.19 -126.79
C THR A 333 -48.23 12.35 -126.63
N SER A 334 -47.82 13.46 -126.04
CA SER A 334 -48.66 14.66 -125.90
C SER A 334 -48.42 15.68 -127.02
N LYS A 335 -49.38 16.59 -127.21
CA LYS A 335 -49.35 17.61 -128.27
C LYS A 335 -48.74 18.93 -127.81
N ILE A 336 -47.50 19.22 -128.20
CA ILE A 336 -46.97 20.59 -128.18
C ILE A 336 -47.70 21.41 -129.27
N ALA A 337 -48.60 22.30 -128.86
CA ALA A 337 -49.36 23.16 -129.76
C ALA A 337 -48.66 24.50 -130.02
N ASN A 338 -49.06 25.19 -131.09
CA ASN A 338 -48.59 26.54 -131.45
C ASN A 338 -47.07 26.67 -131.73
N VAL A 339 -46.38 25.55 -132.00
CA VAL A 339 -44.98 25.56 -132.47
C VAL A 339 -44.90 26.25 -133.84
N LYS A 340 -44.36 27.48 -133.83
CA LYS A 340 -44.07 28.28 -135.03
C LYS A 340 -43.11 27.50 -135.94
N ALA A 341 -43.22 27.68 -137.25
CA ALA A 341 -42.26 27.08 -138.18
C ALA A 341 -40.85 27.64 -137.88
N GLY A 342 -39.92 26.74 -137.60
CA GLY A 342 -38.52 27.05 -137.37
C GLY A 342 -37.81 27.58 -138.62
N THR A 343 -36.77 28.36 -138.40
CA THR A 343 -35.90 28.92 -139.45
C THR A 343 -34.41 28.67 -139.20
N ASP A 344 -34.01 28.39 -137.96
CA ASP A 344 -32.64 28.00 -137.59
C ASP A 344 -32.57 26.51 -137.20
N ASP A 345 -31.40 25.87 -137.33
CA ASP A 345 -31.19 24.41 -137.15
C ASP A 345 -31.61 23.85 -135.78
N THR A 346 -31.75 24.72 -134.77
CA THR A 346 -32.14 24.35 -133.40
C THR A 346 -33.63 24.58 -133.09
N ASP A 347 -34.41 25.12 -134.02
CA ASP A 347 -35.84 25.33 -133.82
C ASP A 347 -36.63 24.00 -133.86
N ALA A 348 -37.66 23.88 -133.01
CA ALA A 348 -38.54 22.72 -133.01
C ALA A 348 -39.32 22.61 -134.34
N VAL A 349 -38.91 21.70 -135.21
CA VAL A 349 -39.53 21.48 -136.53
C VAL A 349 -40.99 21.03 -136.38
N ASN A 350 -41.93 21.84 -136.85
CA ASN A 350 -43.33 21.43 -136.85
C ASN A 350 -43.63 20.44 -138.00
N VAL A 351 -44.81 19.82 -137.99
CA VAL A 351 -45.22 18.80 -138.98
C VAL A 351 -45.27 19.34 -140.44
N GLY A 352 -45.23 20.66 -140.64
CA GLY A 352 -45.03 21.27 -141.95
C GLY A 352 -43.58 21.16 -142.46
N GLN A 353 -42.60 21.23 -141.55
CA GLN A 353 -41.16 21.15 -141.86
C GLN A 353 -40.65 19.70 -141.91
N LEU A 354 -41.05 18.85 -140.97
CA LEU A 354 -40.55 17.47 -140.87
C LEU A 354 -40.82 16.62 -142.12
N LYS A 355 -41.81 17.01 -142.95
CA LYS A 355 -42.07 16.42 -144.27
C LYS A 355 -40.95 16.65 -145.31
N GLY A 356 -39.93 17.44 -144.99
CA GLY A 356 -38.74 17.65 -145.83
C GLY A 356 -37.45 16.95 -145.37
N LEU A 357 -37.44 16.25 -144.23
CA LEU A 357 -36.19 15.77 -143.60
C LEU A 357 -35.86 14.31 -143.93
N ALA A 358 -35.72 13.97 -145.21
CA ALA A 358 -35.40 12.60 -145.66
C ALA A 358 -33.90 12.29 -145.79
N ASP A 359 -33.03 13.31 -145.85
CA ASP A 359 -31.62 13.18 -146.29
C ASP A 359 -30.58 13.08 -145.15
N ALA A 360 -31.01 12.98 -143.88
CA ALA A 360 -30.17 13.25 -142.71
C ALA A 360 -29.40 12.05 -142.10
N GLU A 361 -29.66 10.81 -142.54
CA GLU A 361 -29.30 9.57 -141.83
C GLU A 361 -27.78 9.30 -141.67
N LYS A 362 -26.91 10.03 -142.39
CA LYS A 362 -25.50 9.67 -142.62
C LYS A 362 -24.50 10.09 -141.52
N LYS A 363 -24.93 10.61 -140.36
CA LYS A 363 -24.03 11.24 -139.36
C LYS A 363 -23.82 10.51 -138.03
N LEU A 364 -24.44 9.35 -137.80
CA LEU A 364 -24.45 8.72 -136.47
C LEU A 364 -23.22 7.85 -136.12
N GLY A 365 -22.24 7.70 -137.03
CA GLY A 365 -21.13 6.75 -136.87
C GLY A 365 -20.02 7.14 -135.89
N ASP A 366 -19.80 8.44 -135.66
CA ASP A 366 -18.52 8.94 -135.12
C ASP A 366 -18.46 9.09 -133.58
N VAL A 367 -19.53 8.74 -132.85
CA VAL A 367 -19.70 9.06 -131.41
C VAL A 367 -19.90 7.85 -130.47
N ALA A 368 -19.83 6.61 -130.98
CA ALA A 368 -19.98 5.40 -130.16
C ALA A 368 -18.68 4.99 -129.43
N VAL A 369 -18.82 4.52 -128.18
CA VAL A 369 -17.69 3.94 -127.41
C VAL A 369 -17.30 2.58 -127.99
N LYS A 370 -16.03 2.42 -128.38
CA LYS A 370 -15.48 1.17 -128.94
C LYS A 370 -14.81 0.31 -127.86
N TYR A 371 -15.05 -1.01 -127.92
CA TYR A 371 -14.22 -2.00 -127.21
C TYR A 371 -12.80 -2.05 -127.80
N VAL A 372 -11.83 -2.57 -127.05
CA VAL A 372 -10.48 -2.79 -127.60
C VAL A 372 -10.51 -4.00 -128.54
N TRP A 373 -10.01 -3.84 -129.76
CA TRP A 373 -9.50 -4.96 -130.56
C TRP A 373 -8.02 -4.75 -130.85
N ASP A 374 -7.34 -5.85 -131.15
CA ASP A 374 -5.93 -5.87 -131.51
C ASP A 374 -5.81 -5.62 -133.03
N ASP A 375 -5.94 -4.33 -133.40
CA ASP A 375 -5.85 -3.82 -134.79
C ASP A 375 -4.46 -4.12 -135.36
N LYS A 376 -4.40 -5.10 -136.26
CA LYS A 376 -3.16 -5.66 -136.83
C LYS A 376 -2.77 -5.01 -138.14
N ASN A 377 -3.66 -4.24 -138.75
CA ASN A 377 -3.41 -3.59 -140.04
C ASN A 377 -3.29 -2.06 -139.93
N GLY A 378 -3.80 -1.48 -138.85
CA GLY A 378 -3.70 -0.06 -138.50
C GLY A 378 -4.80 0.84 -139.06
N ASN A 379 -5.94 0.28 -139.52
CA ASN A 379 -6.99 1.06 -140.19
C ASN A 379 -8.07 1.65 -139.27
N GLY A 380 -8.23 1.16 -138.02
CA GLY A 380 -9.27 1.64 -137.09
C GLY A 380 -10.72 1.17 -137.35
N GLU A 381 -10.92 0.26 -138.29
CA GLU A 381 -12.17 -0.48 -138.54
C GLU A 381 -12.06 -1.93 -138.01
N LEU A 382 -13.19 -2.62 -137.82
CA LEU A 382 -13.21 -3.97 -137.23
C LEU A 382 -13.25 -5.03 -138.35
N ASP A 383 -12.09 -5.54 -138.71
CA ASP A 383 -11.92 -6.45 -139.85
C ASP A 383 -12.23 -7.94 -139.54
N ALA A 384 -12.62 -8.67 -140.59
CA ALA A 384 -12.99 -10.08 -140.51
C ALA A 384 -11.78 -11.00 -140.24
N GLY A 385 -11.48 -11.20 -138.95
CA GLY A 385 -10.35 -11.98 -138.45
C GLY A 385 -9.67 -11.35 -137.24
N GLU A 386 -10.00 -10.09 -136.93
CA GLU A 386 -9.61 -9.44 -135.68
C GLU A 386 -10.57 -9.84 -134.55
N VAL A 387 -10.06 -9.82 -133.31
CA VAL A 387 -10.80 -10.29 -132.13
C VAL A 387 -10.91 -9.15 -131.13
N VAL A 388 -12.15 -8.85 -130.76
CA VAL A 388 -12.48 -7.86 -129.73
C VAL A 388 -12.17 -8.45 -128.35
N ASP A 389 -11.34 -7.75 -127.58
CA ASP A 389 -11.09 -8.02 -126.17
C ASP A 389 -12.20 -7.38 -125.34
N TYR A 390 -13.31 -8.11 -125.18
CA TYR A 390 -14.43 -7.70 -124.33
C TYR A 390 -14.06 -7.53 -122.84
N GLY A 391 -12.86 -7.96 -122.42
CA GLY A 391 -12.29 -7.68 -121.10
C GLY A 391 -11.67 -6.28 -120.98
N LYS A 392 -11.58 -5.49 -122.06
CA LYS A 392 -11.00 -4.14 -122.06
C LYS A 392 -11.81 -3.13 -122.88
N VAL A 393 -12.03 -1.96 -122.29
CA VAL A 393 -12.54 -0.76 -122.98
C VAL A 393 -11.44 0.30 -122.96
N LYS A 394 -11.16 0.91 -124.12
CA LYS A 394 -10.18 2.00 -124.25
C LYS A 394 -10.90 3.30 -124.58
N LEU A 395 -11.06 4.14 -123.57
CA LEU A 395 -11.64 5.48 -123.71
C LEU A 395 -10.64 6.41 -124.43
N ALA A 396 -10.64 6.37 -125.76
CA ALA A 396 -9.67 7.05 -126.61
C ALA A 396 -9.96 8.56 -126.70
N GLY A 397 -9.31 9.34 -125.84
CA GLY A 397 -9.21 10.80 -125.94
C GLY A 397 -7.80 11.24 -126.35
N ALA A 398 -7.67 12.29 -127.16
CA ALA A 398 -6.39 12.82 -127.63
C ALA A 398 -5.60 13.64 -126.57
N GLY A 399 -6.06 13.68 -125.31
CA GLY A 399 -5.46 14.45 -124.23
C GLY A 399 -4.61 13.60 -123.28
N ALA A 400 -3.49 14.15 -122.82
CA ALA A 400 -2.52 13.46 -121.95
C ALA A 400 -3.03 13.11 -120.53
N ASN A 401 -4.25 13.51 -120.17
CA ASN A 401 -4.81 13.41 -118.82
C ASN A 401 -5.88 12.31 -118.66
N GLY A 402 -6.13 11.50 -119.70
CA GLY A 402 -7.16 10.46 -119.69
C GLY A 402 -8.59 10.98 -119.86
N THR A 403 -9.56 10.06 -119.72
CA THR A 403 -10.99 10.34 -119.93
C THR A 403 -11.76 10.23 -118.62
N VAL A 404 -12.49 11.27 -118.25
CA VAL A 404 -13.36 11.28 -117.05
C VAL A 404 -14.67 10.56 -117.37
N MET A 405 -15.00 9.52 -116.59
CA MET A 405 -16.34 8.93 -116.56
C MET A 405 -17.17 9.65 -115.50
N SER A 406 -18.29 10.25 -115.91
CA SER A 406 -19.25 10.92 -115.03
C SER A 406 -20.56 10.13 -114.97
N ASN A 407 -21.45 10.50 -114.04
CA ASN A 407 -22.71 9.79 -113.75
C ASN A 407 -22.56 8.29 -113.41
N LEU A 408 -21.42 7.90 -112.82
CA LEU A 408 -21.20 6.56 -112.31
C LEU A 408 -21.90 6.39 -110.95
N GLY A 409 -22.85 5.46 -110.86
CA GLY A 409 -23.53 5.11 -109.61
C GLY A 409 -22.61 4.50 -108.54
N ASN A 410 -23.13 4.30 -107.33
CA ASN A 410 -22.37 3.67 -106.24
C ASN A 410 -22.22 2.16 -106.49
N GLY A 411 -21.05 1.70 -106.91
CA GLY A 411 -20.77 0.27 -107.15
C GLY A 411 -20.66 -0.54 -105.86
N ALA A 412 -21.11 -1.80 -105.85
CA ALA A 412 -21.13 -2.63 -104.65
C ALA A 412 -19.71 -2.85 -104.06
N VAL A 413 -19.51 -2.49 -102.79
CA VAL A 413 -18.21 -2.65 -102.10
C VAL A 413 -18.15 -4.00 -101.39
N ASN A 414 -17.73 -5.04 -102.12
CA ASN A 414 -17.51 -6.39 -101.59
C ASN A 414 -16.36 -7.10 -102.31
N ALA A 415 -15.84 -8.19 -101.73
CA ALA A 415 -14.65 -8.90 -102.21
C ALA A 415 -14.80 -9.60 -103.59
N THR A 416 -16.01 -9.63 -104.16
CA THR A 416 -16.31 -10.24 -105.47
C THR A 416 -16.85 -9.23 -106.49
N SER A 417 -16.89 -7.94 -106.14
CA SER A 417 -17.45 -6.91 -107.03
C SER A 417 -16.56 -6.66 -108.25
N MET A 418 -17.21 -6.50 -109.40
CA MET A 418 -16.59 -6.06 -110.65
C MET A 418 -17.11 -4.68 -111.09
N GLU A 419 -17.89 -4.01 -110.23
CA GLU A 419 -18.47 -2.70 -110.49
C GLU A 419 -17.43 -1.60 -110.20
N ALA A 420 -17.43 -0.55 -111.03
CA ALA A 420 -16.57 0.60 -110.78
C ALA A 420 -17.15 1.45 -109.63
N ILE A 421 -16.32 1.77 -108.64
CA ILE A 421 -16.68 2.68 -107.55
C ILE A 421 -16.49 4.13 -107.95
N ASN A 422 -17.32 5.03 -107.42
CA ASN A 422 -17.26 6.47 -107.70
C ASN A 422 -16.56 7.28 -106.59
N GLY A 423 -16.40 8.58 -106.82
CA GLY A 423 -15.72 9.49 -105.89
C GLY A 423 -16.37 9.60 -104.51
N SER A 424 -17.69 9.57 -104.42
CA SER A 424 -18.43 9.62 -103.14
C SER A 424 -18.08 8.45 -102.21
N GLN A 425 -17.95 7.24 -102.77
CA GLN A 425 -17.65 6.04 -102.00
C GLN A 425 -16.23 6.04 -101.41
N ILE A 426 -15.29 6.71 -102.09
CA ILE A 426 -13.92 6.93 -101.59
C ILE A 426 -13.90 8.09 -100.57
N PHE A 427 -14.76 9.10 -100.76
CA PHE A 427 -14.87 10.26 -99.89
C PHE A 427 -15.36 9.89 -98.47
N ASP A 428 -16.39 9.05 -98.36
CA ASP A 428 -16.99 8.69 -97.07
C ASP A 428 -16.06 7.92 -96.13
N ILE A 429 -15.01 7.25 -96.65
CA ILE A 429 -13.98 6.58 -95.85
C ILE A 429 -13.34 7.54 -94.82
N ALA A 430 -13.20 8.83 -95.16
CA ALA A 430 -12.57 9.82 -94.29
C ALA A 430 -13.40 10.11 -93.01
N ARG A 431 -14.74 10.07 -93.10
CA ARG A 431 -15.63 10.31 -91.93
C ARG A 431 -15.41 9.31 -90.81
N SER A 432 -15.08 8.07 -91.15
CA SER A 432 -14.88 6.97 -90.20
C SER A 432 -13.69 7.15 -89.25
N PHE A 433 -12.73 8.02 -89.58
CA PHE A 433 -11.61 8.37 -88.70
C PHE A 433 -11.91 9.59 -87.82
N GLY A 434 -12.68 10.57 -88.34
CA GLY A 434 -12.86 11.85 -87.65
C GLY A 434 -11.54 12.61 -87.51
N GLY A 435 -11.33 13.35 -86.42
CA GLY A 435 -10.08 14.07 -86.15
C GLY A 435 -9.66 15.12 -87.20
N GLY A 436 -10.56 15.53 -88.10
CA GLY A 436 -10.23 16.39 -89.24
C GLY A 436 -9.71 15.65 -90.48
N ALA A 437 -9.73 14.31 -90.51
CA ALA A 437 -9.42 13.53 -91.70
C ALA A 437 -10.35 13.89 -92.87
N GLY A 438 -9.81 13.98 -94.08
CA GLY A 438 -10.57 14.45 -95.24
C GLY A 438 -9.77 14.48 -96.53
N TRP A 439 -10.47 14.56 -97.66
CA TRP A 439 -9.88 14.78 -98.98
C TRP A 439 -9.93 16.26 -99.33
N ASN A 440 -8.81 16.83 -99.79
CA ASN A 440 -8.78 18.22 -100.26
C ASN A 440 -9.21 18.34 -101.73
N ALA A 441 -9.37 19.58 -102.22
CA ALA A 441 -9.83 19.86 -103.58
C ALA A 441 -8.92 19.30 -104.71
N ASN A 442 -7.70 18.86 -104.39
CA ASN A 442 -6.76 18.25 -105.33
C ASN A 442 -6.75 16.70 -105.23
N GLY A 443 -7.69 16.09 -104.49
CA GLY A 443 -7.76 14.64 -104.31
C GLY A 443 -6.70 14.06 -103.36
N VAL A 444 -6.03 14.90 -102.56
CA VAL A 444 -5.02 14.43 -101.59
C VAL A 444 -5.69 14.19 -100.23
N PHE A 445 -5.46 13.01 -99.66
CA PHE A 445 -5.92 12.66 -98.32
C PHE A 445 -5.12 13.38 -97.24
N THR A 446 -5.83 13.99 -96.28
CA THR A 446 -5.30 14.53 -95.04
C THR A 446 -5.69 13.58 -93.92
N GLY A 447 -4.71 13.13 -93.14
CA GLY A 447 -4.93 12.23 -92.00
C GLY A 447 -5.67 12.92 -90.84
N PRO A 448 -6.19 12.14 -89.87
CA PRO A 448 -6.77 12.68 -88.65
C PRO A 448 -5.70 13.31 -87.75
N SER A 449 -6.12 14.13 -86.80
CA SER A 449 -5.30 14.59 -85.67
C SER A 449 -6.09 14.49 -84.38
N TYR A 450 -5.58 13.71 -83.42
CA TYR A 450 -6.19 13.50 -82.11
C TYR A 450 -5.34 14.16 -81.02
N ARG A 451 -5.88 15.21 -80.39
CA ARG A 451 -5.24 15.88 -79.24
C ARG A 451 -5.57 15.11 -77.95
N ILE A 452 -4.60 14.35 -77.44
CA ILE A 452 -4.73 13.57 -76.21
C ILE A 452 -3.90 14.24 -75.11
N THR A 453 -4.47 14.39 -73.91
CA THR A 453 -3.69 14.80 -72.73
C THR A 453 -3.19 13.56 -72.01
N VAL A 454 -1.87 13.36 -72.02
CA VAL A 454 -1.20 12.20 -71.43
C VAL A 454 -0.59 12.54 -70.07
N ILE A 455 -0.42 11.51 -69.24
CA ILE A 455 0.17 11.62 -67.91
C ILE A 455 1.64 11.18 -67.99
N ASN A 456 2.57 12.05 -67.61
CA ASN A 456 3.99 11.73 -67.53
C ASN A 456 4.32 10.93 -66.27
N GLN A 457 5.49 10.29 -66.25
CA GLN A 457 5.89 9.40 -65.15
C GLN A 457 5.98 10.14 -63.79
N ASP A 458 6.38 11.41 -63.79
CA ASP A 458 6.34 12.29 -62.62
C ASP A 458 4.90 12.61 -62.15
N GLY A 459 3.96 12.73 -63.08
CA GLY A 459 2.55 13.07 -62.85
C GLY A 459 2.13 14.40 -63.48
N THR A 460 3.01 15.06 -64.22
CA THR A 460 2.64 16.23 -65.03
C THR A 460 1.71 15.83 -66.18
N LEU A 461 0.84 16.75 -66.58
CA LEU A 461 -0.06 16.59 -67.72
C LEU A 461 0.51 17.33 -68.94
N THR A 462 0.58 16.65 -70.07
CA THR A 462 0.98 17.26 -71.35
C THR A 462 0.04 16.84 -72.45
N SER A 463 -0.52 17.81 -73.17
CA SER A 463 -1.31 17.55 -74.38
C SER A 463 -0.41 17.34 -75.59
N LYS A 464 -0.64 16.26 -76.33
CA LYS A 464 0.07 15.90 -77.56
C LYS A 464 -0.93 15.61 -78.67
N ASP A 465 -0.57 16.00 -79.90
CA ASP A 465 -1.33 15.65 -81.10
C ASP A 465 -0.77 14.35 -81.70
N HIS A 466 -1.67 13.47 -82.15
CA HIS A 466 -1.39 12.16 -82.74
C HIS A 466 -2.07 12.06 -84.11
N ASP A 467 -1.32 11.72 -85.16
CA ASP A 467 -1.80 11.70 -86.56
C ASP A 467 -2.51 10.40 -86.98
N ASN A 468 -2.59 9.42 -86.06
CA ASN A 468 -3.20 8.13 -86.30
C ASN A 468 -3.82 7.54 -85.01
N VAL A 469 -4.77 6.61 -85.18
CA VAL A 469 -5.53 6.00 -84.07
C VAL A 469 -4.64 5.15 -83.17
N GLY A 470 -3.65 4.45 -83.74
CA GLY A 470 -2.76 3.55 -83.00
C GLY A 470 -1.94 4.30 -81.96
N ASP A 471 -1.26 5.37 -82.36
CA ASP A 471 -0.47 6.19 -81.44
C ASP A 471 -1.33 6.95 -80.43
N ALA A 472 -2.54 7.39 -80.81
CA ALA A 472 -3.47 8.05 -79.89
C ALA A 472 -3.91 7.08 -78.76
N LEU A 473 -4.25 5.83 -79.11
CA LEU A 473 -4.58 4.79 -78.14
C LEU A 473 -3.36 4.35 -77.33
N GLY A 474 -2.16 4.30 -77.93
CA GLY A 474 -0.90 4.04 -77.20
C GLY A 474 -0.55 5.12 -76.17
N GLY A 475 -0.85 6.39 -76.46
CA GLY A 475 -0.73 7.49 -75.49
C GLY A 475 -1.69 7.36 -74.31
N LEU A 476 -2.91 6.88 -74.57
CA LEU A 476 -3.91 6.61 -73.55
C LEU A 476 -3.54 5.38 -72.69
N ASP A 477 -3.15 4.26 -73.30
CA ASP A 477 -2.68 3.04 -72.61
C ASP A 477 -1.52 3.36 -71.67
N ASN A 478 -0.50 4.07 -72.15
CA ASN A 478 0.64 4.46 -71.33
C ASN A 478 0.20 5.32 -70.12
N SER A 479 -0.79 6.19 -70.29
CA SER A 479 -1.34 7.01 -69.21
C SER A 479 -2.11 6.16 -68.19
N VAL A 480 -2.93 5.19 -68.64
CA VAL A 480 -3.64 4.23 -67.78
C VAL A 480 -2.64 3.36 -67.00
N ARG A 481 -1.60 2.87 -67.66
CA ARG A 481 -0.51 2.09 -67.05
C ARG A 481 0.24 2.87 -65.96
N ILE A 482 0.45 4.17 -66.16
CA ILE A 482 1.05 5.07 -65.15
C ILE A 482 0.09 5.31 -63.98
N VAL A 483 -1.22 5.46 -64.23
CA VAL A 483 -2.24 5.55 -63.16
C VAL A 483 -2.30 4.28 -62.31
N ASN A 484 -2.27 3.11 -62.95
CA ASN A 484 -2.26 1.82 -62.24
C ASN A 484 -1.00 1.69 -61.37
N ALA A 485 0.20 1.90 -61.93
CA ALA A 485 1.45 1.83 -61.18
C ALA A 485 1.53 2.85 -60.02
N LYS A 486 0.86 4.00 -60.13
CA LYS A 486 0.73 4.95 -59.01
C LYS A 486 -0.29 4.50 -57.97
N THR A 487 -1.39 3.87 -58.38
CA THR A 487 -2.37 3.24 -57.49
C THR A 487 -1.75 2.09 -56.69
N ASP A 488 -0.93 1.25 -57.33
CA ASP A 488 -0.17 0.19 -56.67
C ASP A 488 0.81 0.77 -55.65
N GLY A 489 1.62 1.77 -56.06
CA GLY A 489 2.56 2.45 -55.16
C GLY A 489 1.91 3.31 -54.05
N ILE A 490 0.62 3.65 -54.16
CA ILE A 490 -0.20 4.21 -53.07
C ILE A 490 -0.66 3.10 -52.13
N THR A 491 -1.10 1.97 -52.68
CA THR A 491 -1.54 0.78 -51.93
C THR A 491 -0.41 0.23 -51.06
N ASP A 492 0.80 0.10 -51.61
CA ASP A 492 1.99 -0.33 -50.84
C ASP A 492 2.33 0.63 -49.70
N LYS A 493 2.24 1.95 -49.94
CA LYS A 493 2.47 2.96 -48.89
C LYS A 493 1.40 2.93 -47.81
N LEU A 494 0.14 2.70 -48.18
CA LEU A 494 -0.97 2.56 -47.23
C LEU A 494 -0.82 1.29 -46.40
N ASN A 495 -0.39 0.19 -47.01
CA ASN A 495 -0.05 -1.06 -46.32
C ASN A 495 1.14 -0.87 -45.37
N ALA A 496 2.20 -0.15 -45.77
CA ALA A 496 3.34 0.16 -44.90
C ALA A 496 2.92 1.00 -43.68
N LEU A 497 2.19 2.11 -43.88
CA LEU A 497 1.60 2.89 -42.80
C LEU A 497 0.69 2.04 -41.89
N GLY A 498 -0.05 1.09 -42.48
CA GLY A 498 -0.91 0.15 -41.76
C GLY A 498 -0.18 -0.88 -40.88
N ASN A 499 1.17 -0.97 -40.95
CA ASN A 499 1.97 -1.81 -40.06
C ASN A 499 2.88 -0.98 -39.12
N ASP A 500 3.36 0.18 -39.57
CA ASP A 500 4.26 1.06 -38.79
C ASP A 500 3.53 2.05 -37.85
N ALA A 501 2.22 2.26 -38.02
CA ALA A 501 1.43 3.17 -37.18
C ALA A 501 0.93 2.55 -35.86
N LEU A 502 0.56 3.39 -34.89
CA LEU A 502 -0.21 2.97 -33.71
C LEU A 502 -1.67 2.74 -34.10
N ILE A 503 -2.07 1.48 -34.25
CA ILE A 503 -3.40 1.09 -34.75
C ILE A 503 -4.41 1.07 -33.60
N TRP A 504 -5.58 1.68 -33.79
CA TRP A 504 -6.72 1.50 -32.88
C TRP A 504 -7.29 0.08 -33.00
N ASP A 505 -7.17 -0.71 -31.94
CA ASP A 505 -7.82 -2.01 -31.83
C ASP A 505 -9.22 -1.83 -31.26
N GLU A 506 -10.20 -1.94 -32.15
CA GLU A 506 -11.63 -1.78 -31.85
C GLU A 506 -12.18 -2.86 -30.89
N SER A 507 -11.51 -4.03 -30.78
CA SER A 507 -11.86 -5.07 -29.81
C SER A 507 -11.32 -4.79 -28.40
N LYS A 508 -10.14 -4.14 -28.32
CA LYS A 508 -9.52 -3.72 -27.05
C LYS A 508 -9.93 -2.31 -26.60
N LYS A 509 -10.55 -1.52 -27.49
CA LYS A 509 -10.87 -0.09 -27.30
C LYS A 509 -9.65 0.74 -26.89
N ALA A 510 -8.52 0.48 -27.54
CA ALA A 510 -7.24 1.12 -27.25
C ALA A 510 -6.34 1.18 -28.49
N PHE A 511 -5.43 2.15 -28.54
CA PHE A 511 -4.30 2.11 -29.48
C PHE A 511 -3.33 0.99 -29.10
N THR A 512 -2.87 0.24 -30.09
CA THR A 512 -1.90 -0.83 -29.93
C THR A 512 -0.58 -0.44 -30.57
N ALA A 513 0.52 -0.77 -29.89
CA ALA A 513 1.88 -0.68 -30.42
C ALA A 513 2.36 -2.04 -30.97
N GLY A 514 1.43 -2.88 -31.47
CA GLY A 514 1.76 -4.20 -32.04
C GLY A 514 2.19 -4.07 -33.50
N HIS A 515 3.49 -4.01 -33.74
CA HIS A 515 4.04 -3.99 -35.11
C HIS A 515 3.87 -5.38 -35.76
N THR A 516 3.46 -5.44 -37.03
CA THR A 516 3.38 -6.71 -37.77
C THR A 516 4.40 -6.72 -38.89
N ASP A 517 5.28 -7.72 -38.90
CA ASP A 517 6.22 -7.90 -40.01
C ASP A 517 5.46 -8.36 -41.27
N ILE A 518 5.49 -7.52 -42.31
CA ILE A 518 4.85 -7.77 -43.61
C ILE A 518 5.34 -9.08 -44.24
N ALA A 519 6.61 -9.45 -44.05
CA ALA A 519 7.22 -10.61 -44.69
C ALA A 519 6.81 -11.96 -44.04
N THR A 520 6.66 -11.98 -42.71
CA THR A 520 6.33 -13.22 -41.96
C THR A 520 4.89 -13.25 -41.43
N ARG A 521 4.18 -12.12 -41.43
CA ARG A 521 2.91 -11.88 -40.70
C ARG A 521 3.01 -12.14 -39.20
N ALA A 522 4.22 -12.15 -38.63
CA ALA A 522 4.42 -12.25 -37.20
C ALA A 522 4.07 -10.92 -36.53
N VAL A 523 3.12 -10.95 -35.60
CA VAL A 523 2.76 -9.80 -34.77
C VAL A 523 3.76 -9.71 -33.62
N SER A 524 4.56 -8.64 -33.59
CA SER A 524 5.38 -8.28 -32.44
C SER A 524 4.51 -8.04 -31.22
N GLY A 525 4.97 -8.49 -30.05
CA GLY A 525 4.25 -8.37 -28.78
C GLY A 525 4.27 -6.94 -28.21
N ASN A 526 4.69 -6.82 -26.95
CA ASN A 526 4.72 -5.52 -26.28
C ASN A 526 5.94 -4.70 -26.72
N ASN A 527 5.72 -3.69 -27.56
CA ASN A 527 6.76 -2.75 -27.99
C ASN A 527 6.86 -1.52 -27.08
N ARG A 528 7.99 -0.80 -27.16
CA ARG A 528 8.26 0.39 -26.35
C ARG A 528 7.71 1.64 -27.04
N ILE A 529 6.98 2.47 -26.30
CA ILE A 529 6.75 3.87 -26.65
C ILE A 529 7.88 4.69 -25.98
N THR A 530 8.60 5.47 -26.77
CA THR A 530 9.72 6.32 -26.31
C THR A 530 9.41 7.80 -26.56
N ASP A 531 10.27 8.67 -26.07
CA ASP A 531 10.30 10.12 -26.34
C ASP A 531 9.02 10.86 -25.86
N LEU A 532 8.27 10.20 -24.98
CA LEU A 532 7.19 10.78 -24.18
C LEU A 532 7.75 11.90 -23.30
N GLN A 533 7.24 13.11 -23.52
CA GLN A 533 7.38 14.22 -22.57
C GLN A 533 6.83 13.79 -21.20
N ALA A 534 7.38 14.35 -20.12
CA ALA A 534 6.89 14.08 -18.77
C ALA A 534 5.45 14.60 -18.61
N GLY A 535 4.48 13.70 -18.51
CA GLY A 535 3.06 14.02 -18.39
C GLY A 535 2.72 14.77 -17.10
N THR A 536 1.62 15.51 -17.08
CA THR A 536 1.16 16.23 -15.88
C THR A 536 0.81 15.23 -14.77
N VAL A 537 1.45 15.34 -13.60
CA VAL A 537 1.12 14.46 -12.46
C VAL A 537 0.09 15.16 -11.57
N SER A 538 -1.19 14.84 -11.77
CA SER A 538 -2.31 15.35 -10.96
C SER A 538 -3.41 14.30 -10.80
N ALA A 539 -4.30 14.49 -9.83
CA ALA A 539 -5.38 13.55 -9.51
C ALA A 539 -6.44 13.38 -10.61
N THR A 540 -6.40 14.19 -11.67
CA THR A 540 -7.33 14.16 -12.82
C THR A 540 -6.59 14.09 -14.16
N SER A 541 -5.29 13.81 -14.16
CA SER A 541 -4.50 13.75 -15.39
C SER A 541 -4.80 12.49 -16.18
N THR A 542 -4.82 12.63 -17.51
CA THR A 542 -4.88 11.52 -18.47
C THR A 542 -3.58 11.40 -19.28
N ASP A 543 -2.54 12.16 -18.91
CA ASP A 543 -1.24 12.14 -19.59
C ASP A 543 -0.49 10.84 -19.29
N ALA A 544 0.21 10.30 -20.30
CA ALA A 544 1.12 9.17 -20.07
C ALA A 544 2.34 9.61 -19.26
N VAL A 545 2.64 8.90 -18.16
CA VAL A 545 3.87 9.13 -17.38
C VAL A 545 5.07 8.43 -18.04
N ASN A 546 6.22 9.10 -18.05
CA ASN A 546 7.44 8.57 -18.64
C ASN A 546 8.39 7.94 -17.58
N GLY A 547 9.46 7.31 -18.05
CA GLY A 547 10.39 6.55 -17.20
C GLY A 547 11.05 7.38 -16.08
N SER A 548 11.35 8.66 -16.32
CA SER A 548 11.94 9.54 -15.29
C SER A 548 10.98 9.80 -14.12
N GLN A 549 9.68 9.96 -14.38
CA GLN A 549 8.70 10.25 -13.33
C GLN A 549 8.45 9.06 -12.39
N LEU A 550 8.50 7.84 -12.95
CA LEU A 550 8.51 6.61 -12.17
C LEU A 550 9.84 6.45 -11.41
N ASN A 551 10.97 6.79 -12.02
CA ASN A 551 12.28 6.75 -11.37
C ASN A 551 12.36 7.70 -10.16
N ASP A 552 11.85 8.93 -10.27
CA ASP A 552 11.78 9.89 -9.17
C ASP A 552 10.87 9.40 -8.04
N THR A 553 9.82 8.65 -8.38
CA THR A 553 8.96 7.98 -7.39
C THR A 553 9.70 6.85 -6.69
N ASN A 554 10.44 6.02 -7.45
CA ASN A 554 11.24 4.91 -6.90
C ASN A 554 12.37 5.42 -5.98
N ASN A 555 13.07 6.49 -6.36
CA ASN A 555 14.09 7.12 -5.52
C ASN A 555 13.52 7.52 -4.15
N ARG A 556 12.30 8.09 -4.13
CA ARG A 556 11.60 8.45 -2.89
C ARG A 556 11.15 7.24 -2.06
N VAL A 557 10.90 6.09 -2.70
CA VAL A 557 10.66 4.81 -1.99
C VAL A 557 11.95 4.32 -1.35
N THR A 558 13.08 4.32 -2.08
CA THR A 558 14.38 3.92 -1.54
C THR A 558 14.88 4.83 -0.41
N ASP A 559 14.58 6.13 -0.44
CA ASP A 559 14.79 7.02 0.72
C ASP A 559 13.95 6.62 1.95
N VAL A 560 12.72 6.11 1.74
CA VAL A 560 11.88 5.58 2.83
C VAL A 560 12.41 4.24 3.34
N GLU A 561 12.83 3.33 2.46
CA GLU A 561 13.47 2.05 2.82
C GLU A 561 14.72 2.27 3.67
N ASN A 562 15.64 3.12 3.22
CA ASN A 562 16.83 3.51 3.97
C ASN A 562 16.50 4.11 5.36
N ARG A 563 15.42 4.90 5.46
CA ARG A 563 14.95 5.46 6.74
C ARG A 563 14.31 4.41 7.65
N VAL A 564 13.61 3.41 7.11
CA VAL A 564 13.07 2.27 7.87
C VAL A 564 14.24 1.45 8.44
N THR A 565 15.21 1.06 7.63
CA THR A 565 16.42 0.36 8.10
C THR A 565 17.21 1.19 9.12
N GLY A 566 17.24 2.51 8.99
CA GLY A 566 17.80 3.42 10.00
C GLY A 566 17.02 3.44 11.32
N VAL A 567 15.71 3.15 11.32
CA VAL A 567 14.89 2.97 12.52
C VAL A 567 15.09 1.58 13.12
N GLU A 568 15.12 0.53 12.30
CA GLU A 568 15.35 -0.86 12.75
C GLU A 568 16.66 -1.01 13.52
N ASN A 569 17.77 -0.50 12.97
CA ASN A 569 19.07 -0.51 13.66
C ASN A 569 19.03 0.23 15.02
N ARG A 570 18.24 1.31 15.13
CA ARG A 570 18.05 2.06 16.38
C ARG A 570 17.20 1.27 17.39
N VAL A 571 16.18 0.55 16.93
CA VAL A 571 15.38 -0.36 17.78
C VAL A 571 16.28 -1.46 18.33
N THR A 572 17.07 -2.15 17.50
CA THR A 572 18.01 -3.19 17.95
C THR A 572 19.05 -2.66 18.93
N THR A 573 19.50 -1.41 18.77
CA THR A 573 20.38 -0.76 19.76
C THR A 573 19.67 -0.57 21.11
N VAL A 574 18.44 -0.04 21.10
CA VAL A 574 17.62 0.14 22.31
C VAL A 574 17.26 -1.20 22.97
N GLU A 575 17.01 -2.26 22.21
CA GLU A 575 16.82 -3.61 22.73
C GLU A 575 18.10 -4.13 23.43
N GLY A 576 19.28 -3.84 22.89
CA GLY A 576 20.56 -4.10 23.54
C GLY A 576 20.71 -3.36 24.87
N ASP A 577 20.46 -2.05 24.89
CA ASP A 577 20.53 -1.22 26.09
C ASP A 577 19.52 -1.65 27.17
N VAL A 578 18.29 -1.99 26.78
CA VAL A 578 17.27 -2.53 27.70
C VAL A 578 17.70 -3.87 28.28
N ASN A 579 18.35 -4.75 27.52
CA ASN A 579 18.90 -6.01 28.05
C ASN A 579 20.10 -5.78 28.98
N ASN A 580 20.94 -4.79 28.72
CA ASN A 580 22.02 -4.37 29.63
C ASN A 580 21.45 -3.84 30.95
N ILE A 581 20.49 -2.90 30.89
CA ILE A 581 19.80 -2.34 32.07
C ILE A 581 19.10 -3.44 32.88
N LYS A 582 18.40 -4.37 32.22
CA LYS A 582 17.78 -5.53 32.87
C LYS A 582 18.80 -6.39 33.61
N THR A 583 19.97 -6.62 33.01
CA THR A 583 21.07 -7.38 33.61
C THR A 583 21.66 -6.67 34.83
N ASP A 584 21.82 -5.34 34.77
CA ASP A 584 22.31 -4.54 35.91
C ASP A 584 21.28 -4.42 37.04
N ILE A 585 19.98 -4.37 36.74
CA ILE A 585 18.91 -4.49 37.73
C ILE A 585 19.02 -5.82 38.48
N THR A 586 19.21 -6.95 37.79
CA THR A 586 19.43 -8.26 38.44
C THR A 586 20.69 -8.29 39.32
N LYS A 587 21.79 -7.61 38.92
CA LYS A 587 22.98 -7.46 39.78
C LYS A 587 22.69 -6.61 41.02
N ILE A 588 21.88 -5.55 40.89
CA ILE A 588 21.48 -4.69 42.02
C ILE A 588 20.58 -5.46 42.98
N ASP A 589 19.59 -6.20 42.48
CA ASP A 589 18.70 -7.08 43.24
C ASP A 589 19.48 -8.14 44.06
N THR A 590 20.45 -8.80 43.41
CA THR A 590 21.39 -9.71 44.09
C THR A 590 22.20 -9.01 45.18
N ARG A 591 22.67 -7.77 44.93
CA ARG A 591 23.43 -6.98 45.92
C ARG A 591 22.56 -6.54 47.09
N VAL A 592 21.30 -6.16 46.87
CA VAL A 592 20.33 -5.84 47.93
C VAL A 592 20.06 -7.07 48.77
N THR A 593 19.78 -8.21 48.15
CA THR A 593 19.59 -9.50 48.85
C THR A 593 20.77 -9.85 49.75
N ASN A 594 22.01 -9.65 49.29
CA ASN A 594 23.21 -9.86 50.10
C ASN A 594 23.30 -8.87 51.28
N VAL A 595 23.03 -7.58 51.06
CA VAL A 595 23.04 -6.56 52.11
C VAL A 595 21.95 -6.82 53.17
N GLU A 596 20.76 -7.30 52.78
CA GLU A 596 19.73 -7.73 53.73
C GLU A 596 20.20 -8.93 54.58
N GLY A 597 20.94 -9.87 53.97
CA GLY A 597 21.62 -10.95 54.67
C GLY A 597 22.65 -10.44 55.68
N ASP A 598 23.54 -9.54 55.27
CA ASP A 598 24.57 -8.96 56.12
C ASP A 598 23.97 -8.16 57.29
N VAL A 599 22.93 -7.36 57.04
CA VAL A 599 22.19 -6.63 58.09
C VAL A 599 21.51 -7.59 59.08
N LYS A 600 21.03 -8.74 58.61
CA LYS A 600 20.46 -9.80 59.47
C LYS A 600 21.55 -10.49 60.32
N ASN A 601 22.74 -10.71 59.76
CA ASN A 601 23.89 -11.24 60.49
C ASN A 601 24.35 -10.23 61.57
N ILE A 602 24.57 -8.96 61.21
CA ILE A 602 24.95 -7.88 62.14
C ILE A 602 23.93 -7.72 63.28
N ARG A 603 22.62 -7.81 63.00
CA ARG A 603 21.58 -7.80 64.04
C ARG A 603 21.72 -8.97 65.02
N THR A 604 22.13 -10.14 64.52
CA THR A 604 22.39 -11.33 65.34
C THR A 604 23.65 -11.14 66.19
N ASP A 605 24.73 -10.61 65.62
CA ASP A 605 25.97 -10.33 66.35
C ASP A 605 25.79 -9.27 67.44
N ILE A 606 25.02 -8.20 67.18
CA ILE A 606 24.66 -7.21 68.22
C ILE A 606 23.88 -7.86 69.37
N THR A 607 22.96 -8.78 69.05
CA THR A 607 22.21 -9.55 70.06
C THR A 607 23.17 -10.44 70.87
N ASN A 608 24.14 -11.08 70.23
CA ASN A 608 25.14 -11.93 70.89
C ASN A 608 26.11 -11.12 71.76
N ILE A 609 26.56 -9.94 71.33
CA ILE A 609 27.43 -9.03 72.11
C ILE A 609 26.72 -8.55 73.38
N THR A 610 25.40 -8.35 73.32
CA THR A 610 24.57 -8.01 74.48
C THR A 610 24.53 -9.15 75.51
N ASN A 611 24.80 -10.40 75.10
CA ASN A 611 24.90 -11.59 75.95
C ASN A 611 26.36 -11.96 76.30
N VAL A 612 27.22 -10.96 76.54
CA VAL A 612 28.60 -11.15 77.06
C VAL A 612 28.79 -10.51 78.44
N THR A 613 27.89 -9.61 78.85
CA THR A 613 27.93 -8.92 80.16
C THR A 613 27.63 -9.84 81.36
N ASP A 614 27.13 -11.04 81.11
CA ASP A 614 26.87 -12.10 82.10
C ASP A 614 28.09 -13.02 82.35
N ARG A 615 29.13 -12.94 81.50
CA ARG A 615 30.27 -13.88 81.46
C ARG A 615 31.64 -13.23 81.67
N ALA A 616 31.69 -11.92 81.89
CA ALA A 616 32.92 -11.18 82.18
C ALA A 616 33.14 -11.02 83.70
N VAL A 617 34.40 -11.07 84.15
CA VAL A 617 34.74 -10.76 85.55
C VAL A 617 34.66 -9.24 85.76
N THR A 618 33.69 -8.80 86.54
CA THR A 618 33.55 -7.40 86.96
C THR A 618 34.40 -7.12 88.20
N TYR A 619 35.10 -5.99 88.19
CA TYR A 619 35.75 -5.39 89.36
C TYR A 619 34.74 -4.49 90.07
N ASP A 620 34.99 -4.13 91.34
CA ASP A 620 34.19 -3.12 92.03
C ASP A 620 34.56 -1.69 91.58
N GLY A 621 33.56 -0.81 91.56
CA GLY A 621 33.70 0.59 91.09
C GLY A 621 32.98 0.89 89.77
N LYS A 622 33.17 2.12 89.27
CA LYS A 622 32.74 2.58 87.94
C LYS A 622 33.90 2.51 86.96
N THR A 623 33.58 2.64 85.67
CA THR A 623 34.57 2.71 84.58
C THR A 623 35.55 3.86 84.80
N GLY A 624 36.77 3.54 85.27
CA GLY A 624 37.84 4.50 85.57
C GLY A 624 38.43 4.35 86.98
N ASP A 625 37.74 3.69 87.90
CA ASP A 625 38.23 3.48 89.26
C ASP A 625 39.43 2.49 89.31
N PRO A 626 40.36 2.63 90.27
CA PRO A 626 41.45 1.67 90.46
C PRO A 626 40.93 0.28 90.80
N LYS A 627 41.35 -0.75 90.06
CA LYS A 627 40.90 -2.14 90.21
C LYS A 627 41.54 -2.81 91.43
N THR A 628 41.03 -2.52 92.62
CA THR A 628 41.62 -2.95 93.90
C THR A 628 40.98 -4.20 94.51
N LEU A 629 39.73 -4.54 94.19
CA LEU A 629 39.06 -5.73 94.69
C LEU A 629 38.41 -6.57 93.59
N ILE A 630 38.11 -7.82 93.92
CA ILE A 630 37.15 -8.68 93.21
C ILE A 630 36.21 -9.22 94.29
N LYS A 631 35.01 -8.66 94.40
CA LYS A 631 34.00 -9.12 95.35
C LYS A 631 33.22 -10.29 94.74
N LEU A 632 33.52 -11.51 95.19
CA LEU A 632 32.73 -12.69 94.85
C LEU A 632 31.48 -12.74 95.74
N GLU A 633 30.33 -12.37 95.19
CA GLU A 633 29.04 -12.41 95.90
C GLU A 633 28.68 -13.84 96.36
N GLY A 634 28.12 -13.94 97.57
CA GLY A 634 27.70 -15.19 98.20
C GLY A 634 27.38 -14.99 99.68
N PRO A 635 26.63 -15.92 100.32
CA PRO A 635 26.30 -15.81 101.75
C PRO A 635 27.56 -15.94 102.61
N THR A 636 27.69 -15.08 103.62
CA THR A 636 28.83 -15.07 104.56
C THR A 636 28.84 -16.31 105.44
N SER A 637 29.91 -17.10 105.39
CA SER A 637 30.02 -18.35 106.15
C SER A 637 30.22 -18.10 107.64
N SER A 638 29.38 -18.71 108.48
CA SER A 638 29.42 -18.58 109.94
C SER A 638 30.45 -19.50 110.63
N ASP A 639 31.22 -20.26 109.85
CA ASP A 639 32.18 -21.27 110.32
C ASP A 639 33.66 -20.87 110.14
N GLY A 640 33.94 -19.64 109.69
CA GLY A 640 35.28 -19.17 109.35
C GLY A 640 35.74 -19.50 107.92
N GLY A 641 34.86 -20.05 107.07
CA GLY A 641 35.11 -20.29 105.64
C GLY A 641 35.43 -21.75 105.28
N LEU A 642 35.01 -22.71 106.09
CA LEU A 642 35.30 -24.15 105.87
C LEU A 642 34.27 -24.83 104.95
N THR A 643 33.02 -24.37 104.94
CA THR A 643 31.94 -24.97 104.13
C THR A 643 31.15 -23.98 103.27
N GLY A 644 31.30 -22.66 103.47
CA GLY A 644 30.66 -21.61 102.66
C GLY A 644 31.68 -20.66 102.00
N GLY A 645 31.61 -20.55 100.66
CA GLY A 645 32.43 -19.62 99.88
C GLY A 645 32.52 -20.00 98.40
N THR A 646 32.77 -19.02 97.53
CA THR A 646 32.85 -19.24 96.07
C THR A 646 34.15 -19.96 95.70
N LYS A 647 34.05 -21.23 95.33
CA LYS A 647 35.19 -22.08 94.96
C LYS A 647 35.83 -21.65 93.64
N ILE A 648 36.92 -20.89 93.73
CA ILE A 648 37.82 -20.66 92.59
C ILE A 648 38.51 -21.98 92.24
N THR A 649 38.46 -22.36 90.95
CA THR A 649 39.11 -23.57 90.43
C THR A 649 39.80 -23.27 89.10
N ASN A 650 40.58 -24.22 88.56
CA ASN A 650 41.52 -24.00 87.46
C ASN A 650 42.57 -22.89 87.74
N LEU A 651 42.86 -22.63 89.02
CA LEU A 651 43.89 -21.70 89.45
C LEU A 651 45.28 -22.30 89.17
N GLN A 652 46.10 -21.60 88.38
CA GLN A 652 47.49 -21.99 88.11
C GLN A 652 48.30 -22.02 89.42
N GLN A 653 49.40 -22.76 89.45
CA GLN A 653 50.30 -22.76 90.61
C GLN A 653 50.97 -21.39 90.74
N GLY A 654 50.61 -20.63 91.78
CA GLY A 654 51.22 -19.32 92.06
C GLY A 654 52.68 -19.44 92.49
N ALA A 655 53.49 -18.41 92.28
CA ALA A 655 54.87 -18.42 92.74
C ALA A 655 54.92 -18.48 94.29
N VAL A 656 55.66 -19.43 94.86
CA VAL A 656 55.82 -19.55 96.32
C VAL A 656 57.16 -18.92 96.73
N ASN A 657 57.14 -17.60 96.92
CA ASN A 657 58.27 -16.81 97.40
C ASN A 657 57.77 -15.64 98.27
N ALA A 658 58.67 -15.00 99.03
CA ALA A 658 58.34 -13.97 100.02
C ALA A 658 57.76 -12.65 99.45
N THR A 659 57.74 -12.49 98.13
CA THR A 659 57.23 -11.30 97.42
C THR A 659 56.02 -11.61 96.54
N SER A 660 55.53 -12.85 96.54
CA SER A 660 54.42 -13.26 95.69
C SER A 660 53.06 -12.86 96.26
N THR A 661 52.22 -12.28 95.40
CA THR A 661 50.80 -12.03 95.67
C THR A 661 49.90 -13.05 94.95
N ASP A 662 50.48 -14.09 94.33
CA ASP A 662 49.70 -15.12 93.65
C ASP A 662 48.93 -15.99 94.67
N ALA A 663 47.66 -16.27 94.40
CA ALA A 663 46.90 -17.22 95.19
C ALA A 663 47.46 -18.64 95.00
N VAL A 664 47.84 -19.30 96.10
CA VAL A 664 48.33 -20.69 96.08
C VAL A 664 47.17 -21.66 95.84
N ASN A 665 47.37 -22.65 94.98
CA ASN A 665 46.36 -23.66 94.68
C ASN A 665 46.49 -24.91 95.58
N GLY A 666 45.45 -25.74 95.60
CA GLY A 666 45.37 -26.92 96.48
C GLY A 666 46.49 -27.95 96.29
N ALA A 667 47.10 -28.04 95.11
CA ALA A 667 48.23 -28.95 94.87
C ALA A 667 49.50 -28.48 95.61
N GLN A 668 49.69 -27.17 95.73
CA GLN A 668 50.83 -26.57 96.41
C GLN A 668 50.73 -26.73 97.93
N LEU A 669 49.52 -26.54 98.48
CA LEU A 669 49.24 -26.83 99.89
C LEU A 669 49.40 -28.33 100.20
N ASN A 670 48.92 -29.21 99.31
CA ASN A 670 49.11 -30.66 99.48
C ASN A 670 50.59 -31.07 99.47
N ALA A 671 51.40 -30.46 98.61
CA ALA A 671 52.86 -30.68 98.56
C ALA A 671 53.60 -30.18 99.82
N ALA A 672 53.04 -29.20 100.55
CA ALA A 672 53.52 -28.81 101.87
C ALA A 672 53.11 -29.83 102.95
N ASN A 673 51.86 -30.31 102.90
CA ASN A 673 51.33 -31.26 103.88
C ASN A 673 52.04 -32.62 103.87
N GLU A 674 52.35 -33.19 102.70
CA GLU A 674 53.11 -34.46 102.61
C GLU A 674 54.54 -34.35 103.17
N LYS A 675 55.18 -33.17 103.07
CA LYS A 675 56.46 -32.92 103.75
C LYS A 675 56.33 -32.93 105.27
N MET A 676 55.20 -32.45 105.80
CA MET A 676 54.95 -32.41 107.25
C MET A 676 54.68 -33.81 107.82
N LYS A 677 53.91 -34.63 107.11
CA LYS A 677 53.69 -36.05 107.44
C LYS A 677 54.99 -36.85 107.52
N THR A 678 55.92 -36.60 106.59
CA THR A 678 57.27 -37.21 106.59
C THR A 678 58.07 -36.86 107.86
N LEU A 679 57.80 -35.71 108.51
CA LEU A 679 58.44 -35.31 109.76
C LEU A 679 57.85 -36.05 110.98
N ASP A 680 56.54 -36.31 110.96
CA ASP A 680 55.83 -37.04 112.01
C ASP A 680 56.20 -38.54 112.03
N ASP A 681 56.28 -39.18 110.85
CA ASP A 681 56.76 -40.56 110.68
C ASP A 681 58.18 -40.76 111.28
N ASN A 682 59.07 -39.79 111.08
CA ASN A 682 60.41 -39.81 111.69
C ASN A 682 60.37 -39.63 113.22
N THR A 683 59.40 -38.86 113.74
CA THR A 683 59.23 -38.61 115.17
C THR A 683 58.69 -39.85 115.90
N ALA A 684 57.82 -40.65 115.25
CA ALA A 684 57.38 -41.94 115.77
C ALA A 684 58.54 -42.93 115.93
N LYS A 685 59.44 -42.99 114.95
CA LYS A 685 60.56 -43.95 114.89
C LYS A 685 61.58 -43.78 116.03
N TYR A 686 61.74 -42.57 116.57
CA TYR A 686 62.65 -42.31 117.69
C TYR A 686 62.14 -42.82 119.05
N LYS A 687 60.83 -42.97 119.24
CA LYS A 687 60.24 -43.37 120.53
C LYS A 687 60.33 -44.87 120.82
N LEU A 688 60.36 -45.71 119.78
CA LEU A 688 60.33 -47.16 119.93
C LEU A 688 61.67 -47.74 120.46
N ASN A 689 62.79 -47.31 119.89
CA ASN A 689 64.12 -47.84 120.21
C ASN A 689 64.62 -47.49 121.63
N THR A 690 64.06 -46.47 122.30
CA THR A 690 64.45 -46.09 123.67
C THR A 690 63.59 -46.78 124.73
N VAL A 691 62.32 -47.04 124.41
CA VAL A 691 61.40 -47.82 125.27
C VAL A 691 61.71 -49.31 125.18
N GLN A 692 62.35 -49.79 124.11
CA GLN A 692 62.73 -51.20 123.96
C GLN A 692 63.92 -51.59 124.86
N GLU A 693 63.57 -51.77 126.13
CA GLU A 693 64.09 -52.79 127.01
C GLU A 693 65.33 -52.46 127.84
N GLN A 694 65.31 -51.25 128.40
CA GLN A 694 65.61 -51.09 129.84
C GLN A 694 64.83 -52.11 130.71
N THR A 695 63.63 -52.53 130.27
CA THR A 695 62.90 -53.74 130.69
C THR A 695 63.80 -54.96 130.88
N ALA A 696 64.76 -55.24 130.00
CA ALA A 696 65.65 -56.40 130.13
C ALA A 696 66.59 -56.32 131.34
N LYS A 697 66.92 -55.10 131.81
CA LYS A 697 67.64 -54.90 133.09
C LYS A 697 66.68 -55.03 134.28
N ILE A 698 65.44 -54.56 134.14
CA ILE A 698 64.41 -54.62 135.18
C ILE A 698 63.95 -56.07 135.46
N THR A 699 63.78 -56.90 134.42
CA THR A 699 63.32 -58.30 134.56
C THR A 699 64.26 -59.15 135.42
N ASN A 700 65.58 -59.02 135.23
CA ASN A 700 66.55 -59.75 136.06
C ASN A 700 66.49 -59.30 137.52
N GLN A 701 66.36 -58.00 137.77
CA GLN A 701 66.28 -57.44 139.13
C GLN A 701 64.95 -57.77 139.83
N TYR A 702 63.86 -58.03 139.09
CA TYR A 702 62.58 -58.46 139.65
C TYR A 702 62.61 -59.92 140.13
N ASN A 703 63.33 -60.80 139.42
CA ASN A 703 63.42 -62.22 139.76
C ASN A 703 64.18 -62.49 141.07
N GLU A 704 65.11 -61.61 141.48
CA GLU A 704 65.77 -61.70 142.79
C GLU A 704 64.83 -61.43 143.97
N TYR A 705 63.71 -60.74 143.75
CA TYR A 705 62.78 -60.30 144.82
C TYR A 705 61.55 -61.18 145.02
N LEU A 706 61.13 -62.01 144.05
CA LEU A 706 59.86 -62.74 144.16
C LEU A 706 59.95 -64.02 144.99
N ASP A 707 60.90 -64.92 144.72
CA ASP A 707 60.98 -66.22 145.41
C ASP A 707 61.48 -66.11 146.85
N GLN A 708 62.13 -65.00 147.22
CA GLN A 708 62.39 -64.68 148.64
C GLN A 708 61.10 -64.35 149.42
N SER A 709 59.98 -64.01 148.75
CA SER A 709 58.82 -63.38 149.40
C SER A 709 57.75 -64.33 149.95
N LYS A 710 57.80 -65.65 149.67
CA LYS A 710 56.71 -66.57 150.07
C LYS A 710 57.10 -67.95 150.61
N SER A 711 58.30 -68.05 151.16
CA SER A 711 58.79 -69.21 151.92
C SER A 711 58.20 -69.33 153.36
N TYR A 712 57.17 -68.55 153.73
CA TYR A 712 56.90 -68.24 155.14
C TYR A 712 55.45 -68.26 155.66
N THR A 713 54.50 -68.89 154.95
CA THR A 713 53.15 -69.19 155.49
C THR A 713 52.63 -70.56 155.05
N ASP A 714 53.24 -71.62 155.59
CA ASP A 714 52.57 -72.78 156.22
C ASP A 714 53.46 -74.04 156.19
N ASN A 715 53.81 -74.55 157.38
CA ASN A 715 54.64 -75.75 157.53
C ASN A 715 54.28 -76.46 158.86
N VAL A 716 53.07 -77.03 158.94
CA VAL A 716 52.47 -77.59 160.18
C VAL A 716 51.77 -78.95 159.89
N PRO A 717 51.81 -79.97 160.80
CA PRO A 717 51.49 -81.36 160.46
C PRO A 717 50.20 -81.94 161.10
N VAL A 718 49.97 -83.25 160.96
CA VAL A 718 48.74 -83.97 161.35
C VAL A 718 48.90 -84.84 162.61
N VAL A 719 48.35 -84.41 163.76
CA VAL A 719 47.98 -85.22 164.96
C VAL A 719 47.28 -84.28 165.98
N GLN A 720 46.12 -84.63 166.57
CA GLN A 720 45.97 -85.25 167.91
C GLN A 720 44.60 -85.95 168.03
N LEU A 721 44.59 -87.29 167.97
CA LEU A 721 43.43 -88.21 168.12
C LEU A 721 42.18 -87.92 167.23
N ARG A 722 41.27 -88.91 167.13
CA ARG A 722 40.28 -88.99 166.03
C ARG A 722 38.94 -88.29 166.33
N THR A 723 38.34 -87.77 165.24
CA THR A 723 36.89 -87.60 164.92
C THR A 723 36.21 -86.21 165.00
N ARG A 724 35.83 -85.71 163.81
CA ARG A 724 34.58 -85.01 163.38
C ARG A 724 34.09 -83.68 164.00
N SER A 725 33.32 -82.96 163.13
CA SER A 725 32.34 -81.88 163.43
C SER A 725 32.90 -80.48 163.77
N THR A 726 32.34 -79.33 163.33
CA THR A 726 31.34 -78.98 162.28
C THR A 726 31.52 -77.46 161.97
N SER A 727 31.58 -76.99 160.71
CA SER A 727 30.47 -76.41 159.89
C SER A 727 29.85 -75.10 160.43
N PRO A 728 29.40 -74.13 159.59
CA PRO A 728 29.39 -74.01 158.12
C PRO A 728 30.47 -72.99 157.64
N SER A 729 30.49 -72.19 156.55
CA SER A 729 29.77 -71.95 155.25
C SER A 729 30.67 -70.99 154.40
N ASN A 730 30.48 -70.63 153.12
CA ASN A 730 29.91 -71.18 151.86
C ASN A 730 30.25 -70.15 150.74
N THR A 731 30.43 -70.42 149.42
CA THR A 731 30.76 -71.62 148.61
C THR A 731 31.06 -71.19 147.16
N ARG A 732 31.98 -71.90 146.47
CA ARG A 732 31.99 -72.20 144.99
C ARG A 732 32.26 -71.07 143.97
N THR A 733 32.53 -71.32 142.67
CA THR A 733 33.42 -72.20 141.83
C THR A 733 33.22 -71.78 140.34
N LYS A 734 33.98 -72.13 139.27
CA LYS A 734 35.05 -73.13 139.02
C LYS A 734 36.07 -72.61 137.95
N GLY A 735 36.56 -73.45 137.02
CA GLY A 735 37.44 -73.10 135.89
C GLY A 735 37.26 -74.05 134.67
N LEU A 736 38.27 -74.13 133.78
CA LEU A 736 38.31 -74.79 132.43
C LEU A 736 37.53 -74.00 131.34
N PRO A 737 37.88 -74.05 130.02
CA PRO A 737 38.50 -75.12 129.19
C PRO A 737 39.76 -74.67 128.38
N ASN A 738 40.16 -75.25 127.22
CA ASN A 738 40.64 -76.63 126.91
C ASN A 738 41.18 -76.70 125.43
N PHE A 739 42.05 -77.67 125.09
CA PHE A 739 42.50 -78.14 123.74
C PHE A 739 43.27 -77.22 122.72
N PRO A 740 44.20 -77.82 121.92
CA PRO A 740 44.70 -77.30 120.63
C PRO A 740 44.17 -78.07 119.38
N ARG A 741 44.14 -77.41 118.19
CA ARG A 741 44.03 -77.96 116.80
C ARG A 741 44.26 -76.79 115.80
N ILE A 742 45.02 -76.86 114.69
CA ILE A 742 45.12 -77.76 113.50
C ILE A 742 44.03 -77.53 112.42
N LEU A 743 44.36 -76.73 111.39
CA LEU A 743 44.08 -76.82 109.92
C LEU A 743 44.55 -75.47 109.28
N VAL A 744 45.25 -75.31 108.14
CA VAL A 744 45.55 -76.07 106.90
C VAL A 744 44.47 -75.98 105.79
N ARG A 745 44.89 -75.62 104.55
CA ARG A 745 44.14 -75.47 103.26
C ARG A 745 43.42 -74.11 103.06
N TYR A 746 43.18 -73.56 101.85
CA TYR A 746 43.62 -73.80 100.44
C TYR A 746 43.22 -72.55 99.56
N ALA A 747 43.55 -72.39 98.25
CA ALA A 747 44.79 -72.58 97.46
C ALA A 747 44.55 -72.40 95.92
N VAL A 748 45.54 -71.84 95.17
CA VAL A 748 45.91 -72.21 93.76
C VAL A 748 44.94 -71.69 92.63
N LYS A 749 45.30 -71.41 91.34
CA LYS A 749 46.38 -71.84 90.40
C LYS A 749 46.77 -70.79 89.31
N HIS A 750 47.89 -71.03 88.61
CA HIS A 750 48.31 -70.35 87.35
C HIS A 750 47.93 -71.13 86.07
N GLY A 751 47.92 -70.45 84.90
CA GLY A 751 47.43 -70.92 83.58
C GLY A 751 48.34 -71.80 82.70
N ARG A 752 48.21 -71.72 81.36
CA ARG A 752 49.05 -72.43 80.34
C ARG A 752 48.87 -71.91 78.89
N ARG A 753 49.55 -72.53 77.89
CA ARG A 753 49.73 -72.07 76.48
C ARG A 753 49.45 -73.17 75.41
N ARG A 754 48.99 -72.75 74.20
CA ARG A 754 49.14 -73.32 72.82
C ARG A 754 48.63 -74.75 72.46
N ARG A 755 47.85 -74.87 71.36
CA ARG A 755 48.23 -75.45 70.02
C ARG A 755 47.03 -75.60 69.04
N SER A 756 47.26 -75.49 67.71
CA SER A 756 46.41 -75.87 66.53
C SER A 756 44.98 -75.26 66.43
N GLY A 757 44.34 -74.95 65.29
CA GLY A 757 44.59 -75.00 63.83
C GLY A 757 43.33 -74.44 63.08
N TRP A 758 43.11 -74.44 61.75
CA TRP A 758 43.92 -74.70 60.54
C TRP A 758 43.14 -74.25 59.24
N LEU A 759 43.78 -74.33 58.06
CA LEU A 759 43.27 -74.15 56.67
C LEU A 759 42.66 -72.80 56.15
N HIS A 760 42.61 -72.70 54.81
CA HIS A 760 41.96 -71.70 53.92
C HIS A 760 41.15 -72.49 52.84
N PRO A 761 40.58 -71.95 51.72
CA PRO A 761 40.38 -70.54 51.28
C PRO A 761 39.00 -70.21 50.61
N ARG A 762 38.88 -68.97 50.10
CA ARG A 762 38.19 -68.53 48.84
C ARG A 762 36.68 -68.18 48.79
N PHE A 763 36.46 -66.93 48.31
CA PHE A 763 35.60 -66.48 47.18
C PHE A 763 34.24 -65.75 47.39
N VAL A 764 34.01 -64.79 46.47
CA VAL A 764 32.76 -64.14 45.99
C VAL A 764 32.16 -62.92 46.76
N THR A 765 32.47 -61.72 46.23
CA THR A 765 31.66 -60.51 45.92
C THR A 765 30.64 -59.92 46.95
N THR A 766 30.08 -58.69 46.83
CA THR A 766 29.94 -57.76 45.69
C THR A 766 29.83 -56.27 46.12
N THR A 767 30.47 -55.37 45.34
CA THR A 767 30.17 -53.94 45.07
C THR A 767 29.51 -53.01 46.11
N GLY A 768 30.14 -51.84 46.31
CA GLY A 768 29.52 -50.59 46.76
C GLY A 768 30.21 -49.36 46.15
N GLN A 769 29.43 -48.35 45.73
CA GLN A 769 29.88 -47.06 45.16
C GLN A 769 30.42 -46.10 46.25
N ALA A 770 31.04 -44.95 45.95
CA ALA A 770 31.94 -44.50 44.87
C ALA A 770 32.39 -43.06 45.19
N ARG A 771 33.69 -42.74 45.05
CA ARG A 771 34.20 -41.35 44.93
C ARG A 771 35.55 -41.34 44.20
N SER A 772 35.74 -40.35 43.34
CA SER A 772 37.08 -39.84 43.00
C SER A 772 37.00 -38.34 42.73
N ALA A 773 38.04 -37.64 43.13
CA ALA A 773 38.35 -36.26 42.81
C ALA A 773 39.87 -36.17 42.66
N SER A 774 40.38 -35.09 42.06
CA SER A 774 41.81 -34.79 41.92
C SER A 774 42.61 -35.79 41.02
N GLN A 775 43.77 -35.44 40.43
CA GLN A 775 44.46 -34.15 40.32
C GLN A 775 45.45 -34.14 39.12
N TRP A 776 45.73 -32.94 38.60
CA TRP A 776 47.03 -32.44 38.08
C TRP A 776 47.90 -33.21 37.03
N ALA A 777 48.29 -32.40 36.02
CA ALA A 777 49.67 -32.19 35.51
C ALA A 777 50.25 -33.04 34.35
N ALA A 778 51.38 -32.51 33.84
CA ALA A 778 52.33 -33.01 32.82
C ALA A 778 52.04 -32.74 31.32
N VAL A 779 52.86 -31.82 30.77
CA VAL A 779 53.21 -31.56 29.35
C VAL A 779 54.57 -32.28 29.14
N PRO A 780 54.93 -32.96 28.02
CA PRO A 780 55.10 -32.31 26.69
C PRO A 780 54.97 -33.15 25.40
N GLY A 781 55.04 -32.47 24.24
CA GLY A 781 56.03 -32.80 23.19
C GLY A 781 55.67 -33.77 22.04
N GLU A 782 55.49 -33.19 20.84
CA GLU A 782 55.74 -33.75 19.48
C GLU A 782 55.08 -35.08 19.02
N GLY A 783 54.40 -35.05 17.84
CA GLY A 783 53.85 -36.26 17.21
C GLY A 783 53.26 -36.07 15.80
N ARG A 784 54.11 -36.23 14.78
CA ARG A 784 53.89 -36.38 13.31
C ARG A 784 52.50 -36.95 12.91
N ALA A 785 51.79 -36.40 11.91
CA ALA A 785 51.99 -36.61 10.44
C ALA A 785 52.00 -38.11 10.02
N LEU A 786 51.36 -38.58 8.94
CA LEU A 786 50.91 -37.95 7.66
C LEU A 786 49.96 -38.92 6.88
N ARG A 787 49.54 -38.55 5.65
CA ARG A 787 48.84 -39.30 4.55
C ARG A 787 47.36 -38.93 4.34
N HIS A 788 46.84 -38.84 3.11
CA HIS A 788 47.45 -38.92 1.76
C HIS A 788 46.98 -37.75 0.86
N SER A 789 47.46 -37.67 -0.40
CA SER A 789 47.49 -36.42 -1.18
C SER A 789 47.77 -36.64 -2.69
N VAL A 790 47.61 -35.57 -3.50
CA VAL A 790 48.34 -35.27 -4.79
C VAL A 790 47.86 -36.02 -6.06
N PRO A 791 48.03 -35.50 -7.31
CA PRO A 791 48.62 -34.22 -7.82
C PRO A 791 47.58 -33.25 -8.46
N GLY A 792 47.89 -32.06 -9.01
CA GLY A 792 49.16 -31.35 -9.31
C GLY A 792 49.34 -31.04 -10.83
N ILE A 793 50.06 -30.01 -11.33
CA ILE A 793 50.83 -28.88 -10.74
C ILE A 793 50.75 -27.59 -11.69
N PRO A 794 51.66 -26.57 -11.85
CA PRO A 794 51.22 -25.17 -12.16
C PRO A 794 51.82 -24.43 -13.42
N ALA A 795 51.24 -23.28 -13.79
CA ALA A 795 51.77 -22.28 -14.75
C ALA A 795 51.02 -20.91 -14.59
N LYS A 796 51.56 -19.69 -14.86
CA LYS A 796 52.96 -19.18 -15.00
C LYS A 796 53.04 -17.70 -14.49
N ALA A 797 53.63 -16.71 -15.19
CA ALA A 797 53.77 -15.32 -14.69
C ALA A 797 53.83 -14.20 -15.78
N ALA A 798 53.68 -12.94 -15.35
CA ALA A 798 53.36 -11.73 -16.14
C ALA A 798 54.56 -10.87 -16.65
N ARG A 799 54.28 -9.91 -17.57
CA ARG A 799 54.73 -8.48 -17.51
C ARG A 799 54.11 -7.58 -18.62
N CYS A 800 54.32 -6.27 -18.51
CA CYS A 800 53.59 -5.19 -19.22
C CYS A 800 54.22 -4.71 -20.55
N GLY A 801 53.45 -3.99 -21.39
CA GLY A 801 54.03 -3.04 -22.35
C GLY A 801 53.13 -2.41 -23.44
N ARG A 802 52.72 -1.13 -23.24
CA ARG A 802 52.18 -0.17 -24.26
C ARG A 802 50.80 -0.53 -24.89
N THR A 803 49.96 0.39 -25.38
CA THR A 803 50.01 1.87 -25.53
C THR A 803 48.62 2.52 -25.39
N PHE A 804 48.56 3.83 -25.08
CA PHE A 804 47.39 4.74 -25.24
C PHE A 804 47.08 5.01 -26.74
N PRO A 805 45.96 5.67 -27.16
CA PRO A 805 45.02 6.52 -26.39
C PRO A 805 43.51 6.19 -26.59
N ALA A 806 42.62 7.15 -26.27
CA ALA A 806 41.15 7.03 -26.24
C ALA A 806 40.42 8.00 -27.21
N LEU A 807 39.11 7.79 -27.39
CA LEU A 807 38.18 8.49 -28.31
C LEU A 807 38.53 8.33 -29.81
N ARG A 808 37.58 8.22 -30.76
CA ARG A 808 36.20 8.72 -30.82
C ARG A 808 35.36 7.91 -31.84
N ALA A 809 34.05 7.77 -31.59
CA ALA A 809 33.01 7.34 -32.55
C ALA A 809 33.16 5.93 -33.17
N ALA A 810 32.13 5.50 -33.92
CA ALA A 810 32.06 4.21 -34.60
C ALA A 810 32.17 4.37 -36.12
N ALA A 811 32.89 3.46 -36.81
CA ALA A 811 32.75 3.22 -38.26
C ALA A 811 33.43 1.90 -38.71
N ASN A 812 32.75 1.21 -39.62
CA ASN A 812 33.23 0.53 -40.84
C ASN A 812 34.36 -0.53 -40.81
N SER A 813 33.94 -1.77 -41.08
CA SER A 813 34.22 -2.57 -42.30
C SER A 813 35.56 -2.44 -43.07
N VAL A 814 36.01 -3.58 -43.60
CA VAL A 814 37.35 -3.81 -44.17
C VAL A 814 37.46 -3.50 -45.68
N SER A 815 38.67 -3.10 -46.09
CA SER A 815 39.28 -3.15 -47.45
C SER A 815 38.71 -2.34 -48.62
N ALA A 816 39.40 -1.24 -48.93
CA ALA A 816 40.38 -1.15 -50.05
C ALA A 816 40.09 -0.28 -51.31
N GLN A 817 41.23 0.22 -51.83
CA GLN A 817 41.55 0.82 -53.14
C GLN A 817 41.20 2.30 -53.45
N ALA A 818 42.27 2.96 -53.93
CA ALA A 818 42.36 4.13 -54.82
C ALA A 818 41.77 5.49 -54.38
N SER A 819 42.67 6.44 -54.11
CA SER A 819 42.42 7.87 -54.23
C SER A 819 43.03 8.43 -55.51
N ALA A 820 42.32 9.32 -56.21
CA ALA A 820 42.88 10.18 -57.26
C ALA A 820 41.98 11.39 -57.58
N SER A 821 42.55 12.59 -57.45
CA SER A 821 42.17 13.85 -58.13
C SER A 821 40.81 14.53 -57.88
N ARG A 822 40.92 15.85 -57.62
CA ARG A 822 39.90 16.93 -57.66
C ARG A 822 38.92 17.00 -56.49
#